data_AF-A0A2V8CWD9-F1
#
_entry.id   AF-A0A2V8CWD9-F1
#
_cell.length_a   1.000
_cell.length_b   1.000
_cell.length_c   1.000
_cell.angle_alpha   90.00
_cell.angle_beta   90.00
_cell.angle_gamma   90.00
#
_symmetry.space_group_name_H-M   'P 1'
#
loop_
_entity.id
_entity.type
_entity.pdbx_description
1 polymer ?
#
loop_
_entity_poly.entity_id
_entity_poly.type
_entity_poly.pdbx_seq_one_letter_code
_entity_poly.pdbx_strand_id
1 'polypeptide(L)'
;MIATLVAALSLASSAIDVPYLPQTDALCGGAAVAMVFRYWGDAHADVQEFASLVDRRAGGIANDVLSDAVAKRGWRVGRMEGSLGALTARVRDGQPVIVLVPDRGNRYHYVVVTGVNEDGVIVHDPAWGPSRAIRAPDFERAWRTAKFWSLIIMPPVAPAVVEADGRTPAAEASPTAPDPCDEVLSRALANIREQGFDRAEMLLGEARAQCPNAAGPLGELSGVRFAQHRWADAAALARDALARDPHDGYALDVLGSSLFMQDDEVGALRAWNRIEKPRVNLVRIDGLHHTRYQTIAETLAIQPNRLLTADVFERARRRLGELPDHSAARLAVRPERDGFATVDVVVAERATLPRGRAEWVDAALRAGVDREVGVAVPGTTGQGEVWSASWRWWSHRPGVSIGFAAPRVHGLPGVWRVEGTWRSETYATGETRLASLLTRERRTRAALTVSDWLTGRVRYGLSAGFDSWNAGRKAASIGGSLERHMLADRLSLSAEASQWVPVAGPAFHTIAARAAARTSTGTQGWVYHGEIGAERAADAAPFGLWPGAGDGHARAPLLRAHPLLDDGVVDLTRPAVIGRTLAYGSAEALGWLERPSLLRVGLAGFVDAALASRRVAPGREPLQIDFGAGLRVKLIGAAGVVRVDIAHGIRDGANALTFGWLFASRPE
;
A
#
# COMPACT_ATOMS: atom_id res chain seq x y z
N MET A 1 -1.57 44.47 -12.98
CA MET A 1 -0.58 43.47 -13.45
C MET A 1 -1.05 42.04 -13.14
N ILE A 2 -2.23 41.65 -13.63
CA ILE A 2 -2.80 40.31 -13.43
C ILE A 2 -3.33 39.77 -14.77
N ALA A 3 -3.74 40.65 -15.70
CA ALA A 3 -4.10 40.28 -17.06
C ALA A 3 -2.91 39.87 -17.95
N THR A 4 -1.68 40.31 -17.65
CA THR A 4 -0.47 39.96 -18.42
C THR A 4 0.20 38.65 -18.01
N LEU A 5 -0.22 38.04 -16.88
CA LEU A 5 0.31 36.72 -16.46
C LEU A 5 -0.45 35.55 -17.11
N VAL A 6 -1.68 35.76 -17.59
CA VAL A 6 -2.49 34.72 -18.25
C VAL A 6 -2.04 34.51 -19.71
N ALA A 7 -1.52 35.54 -20.38
CA ALA A 7 -1.03 35.42 -21.76
C ALA A 7 0.36 34.76 -21.88
N ALA A 8 1.16 34.74 -20.81
CA ALA A 8 2.49 34.10 -20.81
C ALA A 8 2.45 32.60 -20.44
N LEU A 9 1.33 32.10 -19.89
CA LEU A 9 1.07 30.67 -19.67
C LEU A 9 0.38 29.99 -20.86
N SER A 10 0.13 30.71 -21.96
CA SER A 10 -0.44 30.18 -23.21
C SER A 10 0.59 30.04 -24.35
N LEU A 11 1.89 30.01 -24.04
CA LEU A 11 2.83 29.33 -24.93
C LEU A 11 2.53 27.83 -24.82
N ALA A 12 1.66 27.41 -25.72
CA ALA A 12 1.05 26.09 -25.81
C ALA A 12 2.03 24.98 -25.48
N SER A 13 1.75 24.23 -24.40
CA SER A 13 2.17 22.85 -24.31
C SER A 13 1.61 22.15 -25.56
N SER A 14 2.49 21.80 -26.49
CA SER A 14 2.19 21.08 -27.73
C SER A 14 1.88 19.59 -27.49
N ALA A 15 1.52 19.23 -26.26
CA ALA A 15 1.20 17.87 -25.87
C ALA A 15 -0.30 17.59 -26.02
N ILE A 16 -0.61 16.55 -26.78
CA ILE A 16 -1.93 15.95 -26.92
C ILE A 16 -2.27 15.21 -25.62
N ASP A 17 -3.50 15.39 -25.13
CA ASP A 17 -4.03 14.68 -23.97
C ASP A 17 -4.48 13.27 -24.35
N VAL A 18 -3.53 12.33 -24.39
CA VAL A 18 -3.78 10.92 -24.70
C VAL A 18 -3.99 10.16 -23.39
N PRO A 19 -5.10 9.42 -23.21
CA PRO A 19 -5.28 8.60 -22.01
C PRO A 19 -4.16 7.58 -21.84
N TYR A 20 -3.57 7.50 -20.64
CA TYR A 20 -2.46 6.59 -20.37
C TYR A 20 -2.96 5.21 -19.89
N LEU A 21 -2.41 4.15 -20.48
CA LEU A 21 -2.59 2.77 -20.05
C LEU A 21 -1.23 2.11 -19.83
N PRO A 22 -0.95 1.55 -18.64
CA PRO A 22 0.25 0.76 -18.45
C PRO A 22 0.17 -0.55 -19.22
N GLN A 23 1.31 -1.06 -19.64
CA GLN A 23 1.38 -2.42 -20.18
C GLN A 23 1.30 -3.47 -19.07
N THR A 24 0.90 -4.68 -19.45
CA THR A 24 1.33 -5.90 -18.76
C THR A 24 2.54 -6.51 -19.48
N ASP A 25 3.20 -7.51 -18.90
CA ASP A 25 4.39 -8.14 -19.48
C ASP A 25 4.26 -8.45 -20.98
N ALA A 26 5.22 -7.96 -21.77
CA ALA A 26 5.32 -8.10 -23.23
C ALA A 26 4.18 -7.45 -24.06
N LEU A 27 3.35 -6.58 -23.46
CA LEU A 27 2.21 -5.92 -24.13
C LEU A 27 2.40 -4.43 -24.44
N CYS A 28 3.64 -3.95 -24.59
CA CYS A 28 3.94 -2.55 -24.94
C CYS A 28 3.18 -2.07 -26.20
N GLY A 29 3.13 -2.88 -27.25
CA GLY A 29 2.42 -2.57 -28.49
C GLY A 29 0.91 -2.50 -28.33
N GLY A 30 0.32 -3.44 -27.60
CA GLY A 30 -1.12 -3.43 -27.30
C GLY A 30 -1.53 -2.23 -26.46
N ALA A 31 -0.72 -1.86 -25.46
CA ALA A 31 -0.94 -0.67 -24.65
C ALA A 31 -0.86 0.61 -25.49
N ALA A 32 0.14 0.73 -26.36
CA ALA A 32 0.27 1.86 -27.28
C ALA A 32 -0.94 2.04 -28.18
N VAL A 33 -1.46 0.95 -28.76
CA VAL A 33 -2.66 0.98 -29.61
C VAL A 33 -3.90 1.36 -28.80
N ALA A 34 -4.12 0.75 -27.64
CA ALA A 34 -5.28 1.04 -26.80
C ALA A 34 -5.32 2.51 -26.33
N MET A 35 -4.16 3.10 -26.00
CA MET A 35 -4.06 4.54 -25.69
C MET A 35 -4.53 5.41 -26.87
N VAL A 36 -4.12 5.08 -28.10
CA VAL A 36 -4.52 5.83 -29.30
C VAL A 36 -5.99 5.59 -29.67
N PHE A 37 -6.53 4.40 -29.45
CA PHE A 37 -7.97 4.14 -29.62
C PHE A 37 -8.81 4.98 -28.64
N ARG A 38 -8.42 5.02 -27.36
CA ARG A 38 -9.07 5.87 -26.35
C ARG A 38 -9.01 7.34 -26.69
N TYR A 39 -7.87 7.82 -27.20
CA TYR A 39 -7.73 9.19 -27.69
C TYR A 39 -8.75 9.53 -28.79
N TRP A 40 -9.03 8.59 -29.71
CA TRP A 40 -10.00 8.79 -30.79
C TRP A 40 -11.46 8.53 -30.40
N GLY A 41 -11.76 8.27 -29.12
CA GLY A 41 -13.12 8.16 -28.59
C GLY A 41 -13.60 6.74 -28.26
N ASP A 42 -12.77 5.71 -28.49
CA ASP A 42 -13.05 4.36 -27.96
C ASP A 42 -12.64 4.30 -26.48
N ALA A 43 -13.43 4.94 -25.62
CA ALA A 43 -13.10 5.24 -24.22
C ALA A 43 -12.70 4.02 -23.38
N HIS A 44 -13.09 2.81 -23.80
CA HIS A 44 -12.88 1.57 -23.06
C HIS A 44 -11.96 0.57 -23.77
N ALA A 45 -11.27 0.95 -24.85
CA ALA A 45 -10.31 0.08 -25.52
C ALA A 45 -9.34 -0.56 -24.52
N ASP A 46 -9.15 -1.88 -24.61
CA ASP A 46 -8.40 -2.65 -23.62
C ASP A 46 -7.07 -3.18 -24.17
N VAL A 47 -6.03 -3.12 -23.35
CA VAL A 47 -4.71 -3.68 -23.67
C VAL A 47 -4.81 -5.19 -23.91
N GLN A 48 -5.70 -5.86 -23.18
CA GLN A 48 -5.89 -7.30 -23.18
C GLN A 48 -6.44 -7.84 -24.51
N GLU A 49 -7.06 -6.99 -25.34
CA GLU A 49 -7.53 -7.37 -26.69
C GLU A 49 -6.38 -7.78 -27.63
N PHE A 50 -5.15 -7.35 -27.32
CA PHE A 50 -3.94 -7.66 -28.09
C PHE A 50 -3.12 -8.80 -27.47
N ALA A 51 -3.54 -9.35 -26.33
CA ALA A 51 -2.78 -10.38 -25.59
C ALA A 51 -2.53 -11.66 -26.41
N SER A 52 -3.46 -12.04 -27.31
CA SER A 52 -3.32 -13.20 -28.18
C SER A 52 -2.25 -13.05 -29.26
N LEU A 53 -1.76 -11.83 -29.50
CA LEU A 53 -0.75 -11.51 -30.51
C LEU A 53 0.69 -11.57 -29.97
N VAL A 54 0.85 -11.76 -28.65
CA VAL A 54 2.16 -11.76 -27.99
C VAL A 54 2.93 -13.04 -28.34
N ASP A 55 4.06 -12.88 -29.00
CA ASP A 55 5.06 -13.93 -29.13
C ASP A 55 5.97 -13.92 -27.88
N ARG A 56 5.80 -14.93 -27.03
CA ARG A 56 6.59 -15.07 -25.79
C ARG A 56 8.08 -15.31 -26.05
N ARG A 57 8.46 -15.88 -27.19
CA ARG A 57 9.87 -16.11 -27.55
C ARG A 57 10.54 -14.83 -28.03
N ALA A 58 9.81 -14.03 -28.81
CA ALA A 58 10.27 -12.71 -29.25
C ALA A 58 10.16 -11.65 -28.13
N GLY A 59 9.33 -11.90 -27.12
CA GLY A 59 9.14 -11.03 -25.97
C GLY A 59 8.25 -9.82 -26.25
N GLY A 60 7.32 -9.91 -27.20
CA GLY A 60 6.42 -8.82 -27.58
C GLY A 60 5.54 -9.12 -28.81
N ILE A 61 4.95 -8.08 -29.39
CA ILE A 61 4.16 -8.14 -30.63
C ILE A 61 5.00 -7.58 -31.78
N ALA A 62 5.14 -8.35 -32.86
CA ALA A 62 5.86 -7.92 -34.06
C ALA A 62 5.15 -6.76 -34.78
N ASN A 63 5.93 -5.88 -35.42
CA ASN A 63 5.45 -4.60 -35.96
C ASN A 63 4.36 -4.76 -37.04
N ASP A 64 4.55 -5.73 -37.93
CA ASP A 64 3.61 -6.11 -38.98
C ASP A 64 2.34 -6.74 -38.39
N VAL A 65 2.49 -7.67 -37.45
CA VAL A 65 1.37 -8.30 -36.73
C VAL A 65 0.52 -7.25 -36.01
N LEU A 66 1.15 -6.27 -35.34
CA LEU A 66 0.44 -5.18 -34.66
C LEU A 66 -0.31 -4.29 -35.65
N SER A 67 0.35 -3.89 -36.74
CA SER A 67 -0.25 -3.03 -37.79
C SER A 67 -1.44 -3.71 -38.46
N ASP A 68 -1.30 -4.99 -38.80
CA ASP A 68 -2.35 -5.81 -39.41
C ASP A 68 -3.53 -6.01 -38.44
N ALA A 69 -3.25 -6.21 -37.15
CA ALA A 69 -4.27 -6.35 -36.14
C ALA A 69 -5.11 -5.08 -35.94
N VAL A 70 -4.49 -3.90 -36.06
CA VAL A 70 -5.20 -2.60 -36.04
C VAL A 70 -6.06 -2.45 -37.29
N ALA A 71 -5.50 -2.71 -38.46
CA ALA A 71 -6.24 -2.61 -39.73
C ALA A 71 -7.44 -3.58 -39.79
N LYS A 72 -7.28 -4.82 -39.31
CA LYS A 72 -8.37 -5.81 -39.23
C LYS A 72 -9.53 -5.38 -38.32
N ARG A 73 -9.28 -4.47 -37.37
CA ARG A 73 -10.31 -3.86 -36.51
C ARG A 73 -10.98 -2.64 -37.16
N GLY A 74 -10.71 -2.36 -38.44
CA GLY A 74 -11.35 -1.28 -39.21
C GLY A 74 -10.66 0.08 -39.09
N TRP A 75 -9.61 0.20 -38.28
CA TRP A 75 -8.87 1.45 -38.10
C TRP A 75 -7.92 1.70 -39.28
N ARG A 76 -7.74 2.97 -39.63
CA ARG A 76 -6.78 3.36 -40.67
C ARG A 76 -5.37 3.38 -40.08
N VAL A 77 -4.46 2.70 -40.77
CA VAL A 77 -3.05 2.59 -40.40
C VAL A 77 -2.19 3.37 -41.40
N GLY A 78 -1.31 4.22 -40.90
CA GLY A 78 -0.35 4.98 -41.69
C GLY A 78 1.07 4.86 -41.14
N ARG A 79 2.05 5.13 -42.02
CA ARG A 79 3.46 5.34 -41.64
C ARG A 79 3.84 6.77 -41.99
N MET A 80 4.89 7.28 -41.35
CA MET A 80 5.42 8.61 -41.66
C MET A 80 6.92 8.57 -41.97
N GLU A 81 7.40 9.67 -42.55
CA GLU A 81 8.83 9.89 -42.75
C GLU A 81 9.57 10.01 -41.41
N GLY A 82 10.77 9.43 -41.34
CA GLY A 82 11.59 9.41 -40.13
C GLY A 82 12.32 10.71 -39.84
N SER A 83 11.60 11.78 -39.54
CA SER A 83 12.20 13.06 -39.13
C SER A 83 11.47 13.70 -37.94
N LEU A 84 12.21 14.43 -37.10
CA LEU A 84 11.62 15.19 -35.99
C LEU A 84 10.64 16.26 -36.48
N GLY A 85 10.88 16.84 -37.67
CA GLY A 85 9.99 17.82 -38.28
C GLY A 85 8.63 17.21 -38.64
N ALA A 86 8.63 16.05 -39.30
CA ALA A 86 7.40 15.32 -39.62
C ALA A 86 6.66 14.88 -38.35
N LEU A 87 7.40 14.44 -37.31
CA LEU A 87 6.82 14.01 -36.04
C LEU A 87 6.12 15.19 -35.34
N THR A 88 6.79 16.34 -35.32
CA THR A 88 6.25 17.58 -34.75
C THR A 88 4.99 18.03 -35.49
N ALA A 89 4.96 17.92 -36.82
CA ALA A 89 3.79 18.27 -37.62
C ALA A 89 2.58 17.39 -37.26
N ARG A 90 2.76 16.06 -37.18
CA ARG A 90 1.68 15.12 -36.80
C ARG A 90 1.10 15.44 -35.42
N VAL A 91 1.97 15.66 -34.45
CA VAL A 91 1.55 15.96 -33.08
C VAL A 91 0.83 17.31 -33.00
N ARG A 92 1.29 18.32 -33.74
CA ARG A 92 0.59 19.61 -33.86
C ARG A 92 -0.80 19.47 -34.50
N ASP A 93 -0.96 18.53 -35.43
CA ASP A 93 -2.24 18.19 -36.05
C ASP A 93 -3.14 17.33 -35.15
N GLY A 94 -2.77 17.13 -33.87
CA GLY A 94 -3.52 16.32 -32.92
C GLY A 94 -3.48 14.82 -33.24
N GLN A 95 -2.41 14.32 -33.88
CA GLN A 95 -2.24 12.91 -34.21
C GLN A 95 -1.09 12.31 -33.38
N PRO A 96 -1.41 11.51 -32.34
CA PRO A 96 -0.40 10.75 -31.61
C PRO A 96 0.30 9.76 -32.54
N VAL A 97 1.60 9.57 -32.34
CA VAL A 97 2.41 8.67 -33.17
C VAL A 97 3.00 7.57 -32.31
N ILE A 98 2.71 6.31 -32.64
CA ILE A 98 3.38 5.18 -32.01
C ILE A 98 4.74 5.00 -32.70
N VAL A 99 5.81 4.95 -31.91
CA VAL A 99 7.17 4.74 -32.42
C VAL A 99 7.85 3.60 -31.69
N LEU A 100 8.95 3.14 -32.27
CA LEU A 100 9.76 2.07 -31.72
C LEU A 100 11.12 2.61 -31.26
N VAL A 101 11.52 2.31 -30.04
CA VAL A 101 12.82 2.67 -29.46
C VAL A 101 13.54 1.43 -28.91
N PRO A 102 14.89 1.40 -28.87
CA PRO A 102 15.63 0.31 -28.25
C PRO A 102 15.35 0.20 -26.74
N ASP A 103 15.27 -1.03 -26.25
CA ASP A 103 15.22 -1.38 -24.81
C ASP A 103 16.45 -2.23 -24.44
N ARG A 104 16.34 -3.20 -23.51
CA ARG A 104 17.45 -4.04 -23.06
C ARG A 104 17.81 -5.08 -24.13
N GLY A 105 19.11 -5.15 -24.46
CA GLY A 105 19.66 -6.11 -25.42
C GLY A 105 19.25 -5.78 -26.85
N ASN A 106 18.81 -6.78 -27.62
CA ASN A 106 18.38 -6.60 -29.02
C ASN A 106 16.85 -6.45 -29.15
N ARG A 107 16.17 -6.01 -28.08
CA ARG A 107 14.71 -5.84 -28.06
C ARG A 107 14.35 -4.38 -28.26
N TYR A 108 13.17 -4.18 -28.82
CA TYR A 108 12.58 -2.88 -29.04
C TYR A 108 11.32 -2.70 -28.19
N HIS A 109 10.93 -1.45 -27.98
CA HIS A 109 9.83 -1.04 -27.13
C HIS A 109 8.97 0.02 -27.81
N TYR A 110 7.65 -0.16 -27.76
CA TYR A 110 6.70 0.79 -28.31
C TYR A 110 6.42 1.91 -27.32
N VAL A 111 6.47 3.15 -27.78
CA VAL A 111 6.05 4.34 -27.01
C VAL A 111 5.13 5.20 -27.88
N VAL A 112 4.27 5.99 -27.24
CA VAL A 112 3.36 6.91 -27.94
C VAL A 112 3.89 8.33 -27.78
N VAL A 113 4.24 8.98 -28.89
CA VAL A 113 4.61 10.39 -28.89
C VAL A 113 3.34 11.21 -28.80
N THR A 114 3.27 12.05 -27.76
CA THR A 114 2.12 12.91 -27.48
C THR A 114 2.46 14.39 -27.61
N GLY A 115 3.72 14.79 -27.55
CA GLY A 115 4.13 16.19 -27.57
C GLY A 115 5.55 16.40 -28.10
N VAL A 116 5.85 17.61 -28.58
CA VAL A 116 7.23 18.07 -28.86
C VAL A 116 7.38 19.51 -28.40
N ASN A 117 8.13 19.74 -27.33
CA ASN A 117 8.32 21.05 -26.72
C ASN A 117 9.82 21.40 -26.57
N GLU A 118 10.13 22.49 -25.86
CA GLU A 118 11.51 22.94 -25.63
C GLU A 118 12.35 21.93 -24.83
N ASP A 119 11.71 21.15 -23.94
CA ASP A 119 12.37 20.12 -23.12
C ASP A 119 12.68 18.84 -23.93
N GLY A 120 12.00 18.62 -25.06
CA GLY A 120 12.24 17.54 -26.00
C GLY A 120 10.96 16.89 -26.55
N VAL A 121 11.04 15.60 -26.84
CA VAL A 121 9.90 14.78 -27.29
C VAL A 121 9.19 14.21 -26.06
N ILE A 122 7.91 14.49 -25.92
CA ILE A 122 7.07 13.99 -24.83
C ILE A 122 6.43 12.68 -25.26
N VAL A 123 6.64 11.63 -24.46
CA VAL A 123 6.15 10.28 -24.75
C VAL A 123 5.35 9.70 -23.59
N HIS A 124 4.30 8.96 -23.93
CA HIS A 124 3.72 7.95 -23.04
C HIS A 124 4.49 6.65 -23.25
N ASP A 125 5.20 6.22 -22.20
CA ASP A 125 5.93 4.97 -22.18
C ASP A 125 5.10 3.94 -21.39
N PRO A 126 4.56 2.88 -22.03
CA PRO A 126 3.71 1.91 -21.34
C PRO A 126 4.35 1.21 -20.14
N ALA A 127 5.69 1.20 -20.04
CA ALA A 127 6.42 0.64 -18.90
C ALA A 127 6.78 1.71 -17.85
N TRP A 128 7.25 2.87 -18.30
CA TRP A 128 7.82 3.88 -17.40
C TRP A 128 6.83 4.95 -16.92
N GLY A 129 5.78 5.25 -17.68
CA GLY A 129 4.75 6.22 -17.28
C GLY A 129 4.37 7.23 -18.37
N PRO A 130 3.34 8.05 -18.09
CA PRO A 130 2.89 9.11 -18.99
C PRO A 130 3.86 10.29 -19.05
N SER A 131 3.68 11.10 -20.10
CA SER A 131 4.27 12.43 -20.30
C SER A 131 5.77 12.57 -19.98
N ARG A 132 6.57 11.57 -20.37
CA ARG A 132 8.03 11.59 -20.17
C ARG A 132 8.70 12.43 -21.23
N ALA A 133 9.49 13.42 -20.81
CA ALA A 133 10.33 14.20 -21.71
C ALA A 133 11.64 13.45 -22.01
N ILE A 134 11.93 13.25 -23.29
CA ILE A 134 13.21 12.75 -23.79
C ILE A 134 13.83 13.86 -24.64
N ARG A 135 15.07 14.26 -24.32
CA ARG A 135 15.78 15.27 -25.12
C ARG A 135 15.79 14.85 -26.59
N ALA A 136 15.43 15.78 -27.48
CA ALA A 136 15.23 15.48 -28.91
C ALA A 136 16.41 14.74 -29.57
N PRO A 137 17.70 15.10 -29.31
CA PRO A 137 18.83 14.37 -29.88
C PRO A 137 18.92 12.92 -29.39
N ASP A 138 18.54 12.66 -28.14
CA ASP A 138 18.58 11.32 -27.54
C ASP A 138 17.46 10.44 -28.12
N PHE A 139 16.26 11.03 -28.23
CA PHE A 139 15.12 10.39 -28.86
C PHE A 139 15.40 10.03 -30.32
N GLU A 140 15.94 10.97 -31.11
CA GLU A 140 16.22 10.73 -32.52
C GLU A 140 17.27 9.63 -32.72
N ARG A 141 18.33 9.62 -31.90
CA ARG A 141 19.33 8.53 -31.93
C ARG A 141 18.70 7.17 -31.60
N ALA A 142 17.82 7.12 -30.61
CA ALA A 142 17.11 5.90 -30.23
C ALA A 142 16.17 5.41 -31.35
N TRP A 143 15.36 6.31 -31.89
CA TRP A 143 14.39 6.03 -32.95
C TRP A 143 15.06 5.61 -34.28
N ARG A 144 16.23 6.19 -34.58
CA ARG A 144 17.05 5.82 -35.75
C ARG A 144 17.51 4.36 -35.71
N THR A 145 17.83 3.81 -34.54
CA THR A 145 18.18 2.38 -34.37
C THR A 145 17.03 1.47 -34.81
N ALA A 146 15.80 1.90 -34.59
CA ALA A 146 14.59 1.22 -35.06
C ALA A 146 14.21 1.56 -36.51
N LYS A 147 15.14 2.13 -37.29
CA LYS A 147 14.95 2.59 -38.68
C LYS A 147 13.77 3.57 -38.82
N PHE A 148 13.58 4.41 -37.81
CA PHE A 148 12.48 5.38 -37.73
C PHE A 148 11.08 4.75 -37.87
N TRP A 149 10.91 3.51 -37.41
CA TRP A 149 9.61 2.86 -37.47
C TRP A 149 8.56 3.68 -36.72
N SER A 150 7.42 3.90 -37.38
CA SER A 150 6.29 4.66 -36.87
C SER A 150 4.97 4.04 -37.32
N LEU A 151 3.95 4.24 -36.49
CA LEU A 151 2.59 3.82 -36.73
C LEU A 151 1.65 4.95 -36.31
N ILE A 152 0.89 5.44 -37.29
CA ILE A 152 -0.20 6.40 -37.10
C ILE A 152 -1.49 5.63 -37.22
N ILE A 153 -2.38 5.84 -36.26
CA ILE A 153 -3.70 5.23 -36.22
C ILE A 153 -4.73 6.35 -36.30
N MET A 154 -5.67 6.23 -37.22
CA MET A 154 -6.76 7.18 -37.42
C MET A 154 -8.10 6.46 -37.40
N PRO A 155 -9.19 7.10 -36.94
CA PRO A 155 -10.50 6.50 -36.97
C PRO A 155 -10.90 6.09 -38.40
N PRO A 156 -11.76 5.07 -38.54
CA PRO A 156 -12.31 4.68 -39.84
C PRO A 156 -12.88 5.90 -40.57
N VAL A 157 -12.81 5.95 -41.90
CA VAL A 157 -13.58 6.94 -42.66
C VAL A 157 -15.05 6.59 -42.43
N ALA A 158 -15.82 7.52 -41.86
CA ALA A 158 -17.23 7.29 -41.56
C ALA A 158 -17.95 6.78 -42.84
N PRO A 159 -18.60 5.61 -42.80
CA PRO A 159 -19.78 5.43 -43.62
C PRO A 159 -20.80 6.49 -43.20
N ALA A 160 -21.55 7.05 -44.15
CA ALA A 160 -22.66 7.93 -43.85
C ALA A 160 -23.50 7.33 -42.73
N VAL A 161 -23.80 8.15 -41.72
CA VAL A 161 -24.62 7.81 -40.56
C VAL A 161 -25.93 7.20 -41.08
N VAL A 162 -26.04 5.88 -41.00
CA VAL A 162 -27.35 5.24 -40.97
C VAL A 162 -27.76 5.40 -39.51
N GLU A 163 -28.68 6.30 -39.24
CA GLU A 163 -29.39 6.34 -37.97
C GLU A 163 -29.99 4.95 -37.75
N ALA A 164 -29.34 4.18 -36.88
CA ALA A 164 -29.91 2.96 -36.37
C ALA A 164 -31.04 3.38 -35.44
N ASP A 165 -32.27 3.11 -35.89
CA ASP A 165 -33.52 3.26 -35.15
C ASP A 165 -33.32 3.02 -33.65
N GLY A 166 -33.70 4.03 -32.87
CA GLY A 166 -33.83 3.93 -31.42
C GLY A 166 -34.92 2.90 -31.09
N ARG A 167 -34.52 1.64 -30.97
CA ARG A 167 -35.36 0.59 -30.38
C ARG A 167 -34.86 0.30 -28.99
N THR A 168 -35.45 1.01 -28.03
CA THR A 168 -35.46 0.65 -26.61
C THR A 168 -35.88 -0.82 -26.50
N PRO A 169 -35.10 -1.71 -25.86
CA PRO A 169 -35.63 -2.99 -25.43
C PRO A 169 -36.67 -2.68 -24.35
N ALA A 170 -37.95 -2.83 -24.70
CA ALA A 170 -38.98 -2.98 -23.68
C ALA A 170 -38.58 -4.20 -22.85
N ALA A 171 -38.24 -3.97 -21.59
CA ALA A 171 -38.09 -5.04 -20.63
C ALA A 171 -39.42 -5.82 -20.63
N GLU A 172 -39.33 -7.13 -20.89
CA GLU A 172 -40.45 -8.05 -20.68
C GLU A 172 -40.77 -8.09 -19.19
N ALA A 173 -41.63 -7.17 -18.75
CA ALA A 173 -42.33 -7.28 -17.50
C ALA A 173 -43.37 -8.39 -17.66
N SER A 174 -43.17 -9.50 -16.93
CA SER A 174 -44.26 -10.45 -16.68
C SER A 174 -45.40 -9.70 -15.97
N PRO A 175 -46.67 -9.88 -16.36
CA PRO A 175 -47.78 -9.16 -15.76
C PRO A 175 -48.17 -9.82 -14.44
N THR A 176 -47.43 -9.53 -13.39
CA THR A 176 -47.98 -9.56 -12.03
C THR A 176 -48.75 -8.26 -11.82
N ALA A 177 -49.97 -8.33 -11.28
CA ALA A 177 -50.76 -7.13 -10.96
C ALA A 177 -49.89 -6.12 -10.17
N PRO A 178 -49.94 -4.80 -10.51
CA PRO A 178 -49.11 -3.81 -9.84
C PRO A 178 -49.38 -3.80 -8.34
N ASP A 179 -48.32 -3.77 -7.54
CA ASP A 179 -48.43 -3.62 -6.09
C ASP A 179 -49.14 -2.28 -5.81
N PRO A 180 -50.23 -2.24 -5.01
CA PRO A 180 -50.89 -1.00 -4.62
C PRO A 180 -49.92 0.06 -4.06
N CYS A 181 -48.81 -0.36 -3.44
CA CYS A 181 -47.78 0.55 -2.95
C CYS A 181 -46.89 1.14 -4.06
N ASP A 182 -46.73 0.46 -5.19
CA ASP A 182 -46.04 1.01 -6.36
C ASP A 182 -46.88 2.12 -7.01
N GLU A 183 -48.20 2.01 -7.00
CA GLU A 183 -49.10 3.07 -7.47
C GLU A 183 -49.04 4.31 -6.58
N VAL A 184 -49.03 4.13 -5.25
CA VAL A 184 -48.88 5.22 -4.28
C VAL A 184 -47.56 5.95 -4.51
N LEU A 185 -46.46 5.20 -4.68
CA LEU A 185 -45.15 5.77 -4.97
C LEU A 185 -45.12 6.52 -6.30
N SER A 186 -45.65 5.90 -7.37
CA SER A 186 -45.70 6.51 -8.70
C SER A 186 -46.46 7.84 -8.70
N ARG A 187 -47.57 7.91 -7.94
CA ARG A 187 -48.34 9.15 -7.77
C ARG A 187 -47.56 10.20 -6.99
N ALA A 188 -46.86 9.83 -5.92
CA ALA A 188 -46.01 10.74 -5.17
C ALA A 188 -44.89 11.32 -6.08
N LEU A 189 -44.24 10.49 -6.89
CA LEU A 189 -43.20 10.92 -7.82
C LEU A 189 -43.75 11.85 -8.93
N ALA A 190 -44.94 11.56 -9.46
CA ALA A 190 -45.61 12.45 -10.41
C ALA A 190 -45.89 13.83 -9.79
N ASN A 191 -46.44 13.86 -8.57
CA ASN A 191 -46.70 15.10 -7.84
C ASN A 191 -45.42 15.89 -7.56
N ILE A 192 -44.28 15.22 -7.29
CA ILE A 192 -42.99 15.89 -7.09
C ILE A 192 -42.50 16.57 -8.38
N ARG A 193 -42.68 15.92 -9.54
CA ARG A 193 -42.32 16.50 -10.84
C ARG A 193 -43.12 17.75 -11.15
N GLU A 194 -44.38 17.80 -10.74
CA GLU A 194 -45.28 18.95 -10.95
C GLU A 194 -45.09 20.07 -9.92
N GLN A 195 -44.96 19.72 -8.63
CA GLN A 195 -44.96 20.68 -7.52
C GLN A 195 -43.55 21.12 -7.10
N GLY A 196 -42.52 20.48 -7.63
CA GLY A 196 -41.12 20.79 -7.35
C GLY A 196 -40.52 19.99 -6.20
N PHE A 197 -39.19 19.97 -6.18
CA PHE A 197 -38.38 19.15 -5.27
C PHE A 197 -38.57 19.51 -3.78
N ASP A 198 -38.94 20.76 -3.47
CA ASP A 198 -39.18 21.23 -2.10
C ASP A 198 -40.30 20.46 -1.38
N ARG A 199 -41.25 19.87 -2.14
CA ARG A 199 -42.34 19.06 -1.60
C ARG A 199 -42.01 17.56 -1.49
N ALA A 200 -40.86 17.13 -1.99
CA ALA A 200 -40.51 15.71 -2.10
C ALA A 200 -40.50 14.97 -0.76
N GLU A 201 -39.97 15.58 0.29
CA GLU A 201 -39.94 14.98 1.63
C GLU A 201 -41.35 14.73 2.19
N MET A 202 -42.26 15.68 2.00
CA MET A 202 -43.64 15.58 2.48
C MET A 202 -44.38 14.48 1.73
N LEU A 203 -44.34 14.51 0.39
CA LEU A 203 -45.06 13.58 -0.47
C LEU A 203 -44.54 12.14 -0.32
N LEU A 204 -43.22 11.94 -0.22
CA LEU A 204 -42.64 10.63 0.04
C LEU A 204 -42.85 10.18 1.50
N GLY A 205 -42.92 11.12 2.44
CA GLY A 205 -43.30 10.85 3.83
C GLY A 205 -44.73 10.31 3.96
N GLU A 206 -45.68 10.89 3.22
CA GLU A 206 -47.06 10.40 3.11
C GLU A 206 -47.14 9.03 2.44
N ALA A 207 -46.41 8.83 1.33
CA ALA A 207 -46.32 7.54 0.66
C ALA A 207 -45.76 6.45 1.58
N ARG A 208 -44.72 6.76 2.35
CA ARG A 208 -44.14 5.87 3.37
C ARG A 208 -45.13 5.55 4.50
N ALA A 209 -45.94 6.52 4.92
CA ALA A 209 -46.95 6.31 5.96
C ALA A 209 -48.07 5.38 5.48
N GLN A 210 -48.47 5.48 4.22
CA GLN A 210 -49.46 4.60 3.59
C GLN A 210 -48.89 3.20 3.32
N CYS A 211 -47.58 3.11 3.02
CA CYS A 211 -46.88 1.88 2.68
C CYS A 211 -45.63 1.64 3.55
N PRO A 212 -45.77 1.33 4.84
CA PRO A 212 -44.65 1.26 5.79
C PRO A 212 -43.67 0.10 5.55
N ASN A 213 -44.11 -0.94 4.83
CA ASN A 213 -43.31 -2.12 4.50
C ASN A 213 -42.71 -2.06 3.09
N ALA A 214 -43.07 -1.06 2.28
CA ALA A 214 -42.54 -0.90 0.92
C ALA A 214 -41.14 -0.27 0.96
N ALA A 215 -40.21 -0.79 0.15
CA ALA A 215 -38.86 -0.26 0.02
C ALA A 215 -38.83 1.07 -0.77
N GLY A 216 -39.65 1.18 -1.81
CA GLY A 216 -39.60 2.29 -2.77
C GLY A 216 -39.70 3.71 -2.16
N PRO A 217 -40.68 4.03 -1.29
CA PRO A 217 -40.73 5.34 -0.64
C PRO A 217 -39.49 5.67 0.20
N LEU A 218 -38.86 4.67 0.83
CA LEU A 218 -37.60 4.85 1.58
C LEU A 218 -36.43 5.08 0.64
N GLY A 219 -36.36 4.32 -0.46
CA GLY A 219 -35.36 4.50 -1.52
C GLY A 219 -35.39 5.91 -2.09
N GLU A 220 -36.56 6.38 -2.54
CA GLU A 220 -36.73 7.73 -3.09
C GLU A 220 -36.43 8.83 -2.05
N LEU A 221 -36.88 8.65 -0.80
CA LEU A 221 -36.58 9.61 0.26
C LEU A 221 -35.08 9.65 0.58
N SER A 222 -34.37 8.52 0.45
CA SER A 222 -32.91 8.48 0.58
C SER A 222 -32.23 9.31 -0.51
N GLY A 223 -32.71 9.22 -1.76
CA GLY A 223 -32.24 10.05 -2.87
C GLY A 223 -32.51 11.54 -2.64
N VAL A 224 -33.65 11.88 -2.04
CA VAL A 224 -33.95 13.27 -1.65
C VAL A 224 -32.96 13.78 -0.60
N ARG A 225 -32.67 12.98 0.44
CA ARG A 225 -31.66 13.34 1.46
C ARG A 225 -30.27 13.50 0.87
N PHE A 226 -29.93 12.64 -0.10
CA PHE A 226 -28.69 12.76 -0.84
C PHE A 226 -28.63 14.12 -1.55
N ALA A 227 -29.60 14.48 -2.39
CA ALA A 227 -29.60 15.78 -3.07
C ALA A 227 -29.61 16.99 -2.12
N GLN A 228 -30.11 16.84 -0.88
CA GLN A 228 -30.05 17.85 0.18
C GLN A 228 -28.69 17.90 0.93
N HIS A 229 -27.68 17.14 0.49
CA HIS A 229 -26.38 16.99 1.15
C HIS A 229 -26.44 16.38 2.56
N ARG A 230 -27.54 15.70 2.90
CA ARG A 230 -27.75 15.00 4.18
C ARG A 230 -27.30 13.54 4.06
N TRP A 231 -26.01 13.33 3.81
CA TRP A 231 -25.44 12.01 3.46
C TRP A 231 -25.67 10.92 4.50
N ALA A 232 -25.57 11.27 5.80
CA ALA A 232 -25.79 10.31 6.88
C ALA A 232 -27.25 9.83 6.92
N ASP A 233 -28.21 10.75 6.75
CA ASP A 233 -29.64 10.43 6.72
C ASP A 233 -30.01 9.64 5.46
N ALA A 234 -29.40 10.00 4.31
CA ALA A 234 -29.55 9.26 3.06
C ALA A 234 -29.07 7.81 3.22
N ALA A 235 -27.88 7.60 3.79
CA ALA A 235 -27.35 6.27 4.05
C ALA A 235 -28.20 5.48 5.06
N ALA A 236 -28.82 6.12 6.06
CA ALA A 236 -29.73 5.46 6.99
C ALA A 236 -31.00 4.96 6.27
N LEU A 237 -31.68 5.86 5.54
CA LEU A 237 -32.89 5.52 4.79
C LEU A 237 -32.65 4.47 3.70
N ALA A 238 -31.52 4.54 3.01
CA ALA A 238 -31.14 3.54 2.02
C ALA A 238 -30.94 2.16 2.66
N ARG A 239 -30.33 2.08 3.87
CA ARG A 239 -30.24 0.81 4.62
C ARG A 239 -31.62 0.30 5.04
N ASP A 240 -32.54 1.18 5.44
CA ASP A 240 -33.91 0.80 5.80
C ASP A 240 -34.71 0.28 4.59
N ALA A 241 -34.48 0.85 3.40
CA ALA A 241 -35.02 0.34 2.14
C ALA A 241 -34.44 -1.05 1.83
N LEU A 242 -33.12 -1.22 1.95
CA LEU A 242 -32.43 -2.49 1.69
C LEU A 242 -32.75 -3.61 2.69
N ALA A 243 -33.23 -3.26 3.88
CA ALA A 243 -33.75 -4.23 4.84
C ALA A 243 -35.10 -4.83 4.39
N ARG A 244 -35.85 -4.12 3.52
CA ARG A 244 -37.12 -4.57 2.95
C ARG A 244 -36.92 -5.25 1.59
N ASP A 245 -36.09 -4.64 0.74
CA ASP A 245 -35.66 -5.24 -0.52
C ASP A 245 -34.13 -5.19 -0.64
N PRO A 246 -33.43 -6.31 -0.35
CA PRO A 246 -31.98 -6.38 -0.48
C PRO A 246 -31.46 -6.18 -1.91
N HIS A 247 -32.27 -6.28 -2.96
CA HIS A 247 -31.82 -6.16 -4.34
C HIS A 247 -32.19 -4.83 -5.00
N ASP A 248 -32.75 -3.87 -4.24
CA ASP A 248 -33.06 -2.53 -4.73
C ASP A 248 -31.78 -1.83 -5.21
N GLY A 249 -31.61 -1.79 -6.53
CA GLY A 249 -30.43 -1.23 -7.16
C GLY A 249 -30.30 0.29 -6.98
N TYR A 250 -31.42 1.00 -6.87
CA TYR A 250 -31.42 2.45 -6.64
C TYR A 250 -30.99 2.77 -5.20
N ALA A 251 -31.55 2.07 -4.21
CA ALA A 251 -31.13 2.22 -2.82
C ALA A 251 -29.66 1.83 -2.60
N LEU A 252 -29.15 0.80 -3.31
CA LEU A 252 -27.72 0.45 -3.31
C LEU A 252 -26.84 1.57 -3.87
N ASP A 253 -27.26 2.22 -4.95
CA ASP A 253 -26.51 3.32 -5.57
C ASP A 253 -26.49 4.57 -4.69
N VAL A 254 -27.62 4.92 -4.07
CA VAL A 254 -27.70 6.03 -3.10
C VAL A 254 -26.88 5.72 -1.86
N LEU A 255 -26.94 4.49 -1.33
CA LEU A 255 -26.10 4.08 -0.19
C LEU A 255 -24.62 4.20 -0.52
N GLY A 256 -24.20 3.68 -1.68
CA GLY A 256 -22.82 3.75 -2.15
C GLY A 256 -22.33 5.19 -2.26
N SER A 257 -23.11 6.03 -2.95
CA SER A 257 -22.81 7.46 -3.12
C SER A 257 -22.76 8.20 -1.79
N SER A 258 -23.70 7.94 -0.88
CA SER A 258 -23.75 8.56 0.44
C SER A 258 -22.54 8.20 1.30
N LEU A 259 -22.08 6.94 1.25
CA LEU A 259 -20.89 6.49 1.97
C LEU A 259 -19.62 7.09 1.40
N PHE A 260 -19.54 7.22 0.07
CA PHE A 260 -18.40 7.86 -0.58
C PHE A 260 -18.26 9.33 -0.15
N MET A 261 -19.36 10.08 -0.09
CA MET A 261 -19.36 11.47 0.39
C MET A 261 -19.02 11.62 1.88
N GLN A 262 -18.97 10.51 2.63
CA GLN A 262 -18.57 10.44 4.04
C GLN A 262 -17.16 9.86 4.22
N ASP A 263 -16.34 9.83 3.16
CA ASP A 263 -14.99 9.25 3.13
C ASP A 263 -14.92 7.73 3.45
N ASP A 264 -16.05 7.02 3.36
CA ASP A 264 -16.11 5.54 3.46
C ASP A 264 -16.09 4.91 2.07
N GLU A 265 -14.96 5.06 1.35
CA GLU A 265 -14.76 4.51 0.00
C GLU A 265 -15.01 2.99 -0.05
N VAL A 266 -14.65 2.28 1.03
CA VAL A 266 -14.74 0.82 1.08
C VAL A 266 -16.18 0.39 1.32
N GLY A 267 -16.91 1.07 2.19
CA GLY A 267 -18.35 0.91 2.35
C GLY A 267 -19.10 1.23 1.07
N ALA A 268 -18.71 2.31 0.39
CA ALA A 268 -19.27 2.71 -0.91
C ALA A 268 -19.11 1.62 -1.97
N LEU A 269 -17.88 1.11 -2.14
CA LEU A 269 -17.60 0.01 -3.07
C LEU A 269 -18.39 -1.24 -2.71
N ARG A 270 -18.54 -1.60 -1.41
CA ARG A 270 -19.36 -2.77 -1.02
C ARG A 270 -20.83 -2.62 -1.43
N ALA A 271 -21.39 -1.41 -1.35
CA ALA A 271 -22.76 -1.16 -1.79
C ALA A 271 -22.86 -1.22 -3.32
N TRP A 272 -22.01 -0.50 -4.04
CA TRP A 272 -22.00 -0.48 -5.52
C TRP A 272 -21.67 -1.82 -6.16
N ASN A 273 -20.82 -2.65 -5.53
CA ASN A 273 -20.45 -3.95 -6.09
C ASN A 273 -21.66 -4.91 -6.18
N ARG A 274 -22.70 -4.69 -5.38
CA ARG A 274 -23.95 -5.47 -5.45
C ARG A 274 -24.79 -5.15 -6.69
N ILE A 275 -24.51 -4.03 -7.35
CA ILE A 275 -25.07 -3.64 -8.66
C ILE A 275 -24.00 -3.64 -9.76
N GLU A 276 -22.94 -4.43 -9.59
CA GLU A 276 -21.84 -4.60 -10.54
C GLU A 276 -21.11 -3.30 -10.95
N LYS A 277 -21.01 -2.35 -10.01
CA LYS A 277 -20.29 -1.07 -10.21
C LYS A 277 -19.27 -0.81 -9.08
N PRO A 278 -18.28 0.09 -9.31
CA PRO A 278 -17.88 0.63 -10.60
C PRO A 278 -16.89 -0.30 -11.33
N ARG A 279 -16.86 -0.23 -12.67
CA ARG A 279 -15.76 -0.79 -13.47
C ARG A 279 -14.60 0.19 -13.54
N VAL A 280 -13.37 -0.30 -13.50
CA VAL A 280 -12.18 0.56 -13.59
C VAL A 280 -12.10 1.13 -15.00
N ASN A 281 -12.11 2.45 -15.15
CA ASN A 281 -11.79 3.07 -16.43
C ASN A 281 -10.27 3.15 -16.62
N LEU A 282 -9.61 3.82 -15.68
CA LEU A 282 -8.17 4.09 -15.69
C LEU A 282 -7.57 3.90 -14.28
N VAL A 283 -6.27 3.64 -14.24
CA VAL A 283 -5.46 3.74 -13.03
C VAL A 283 -4.43 4.83 -13.29
N ARG A 284 -4.49 5.93 -12.56
CA ARG A 284 -3.57 7.09 -12.68
C ARG A 284 -2.58 7.07 -11.53
N ILE A 285 -1.28 7.02 -11.84
CA ILE A 285 -0.20 6.96 -10.85
C ILE A 285 0.71 8.17 -10.98
N ASP A 286 0.80 8.96 -9.91
CA ASP A 286 1.58 10.18 -9.81
C ASP A 286 2.70 10.06 -8.77
N GLY A 287 3.76 10.88 -8.92
CA GLY A 287 4.86 11.01 -7.95
C GLY A 287 6.02 10.02 -8.12
N LEU A 288 6.00 9.21 -9.17
CA LEU A 288 7.11 8.29 -9.50
C LEU A 288 8.26 9.04 -10.18
N HIS A 289 9.49 8.71 -9.78
CA HIS A 289 10.72 9.26 -10.36
C HIS A 289 11.70 8.17 -10.77
N HIS A 290 11.93 7.18 -9.90
CA HIS A 290 12.87 6.08 -10.12
C HIS A 290 12.15 4.77 -10.42
N THR A 291 10.97 4.55 -9.83
CA THR A 291 10.18 3.34 -10.02
C THR A 291 9.35 3.42 -11.29
N ARG A 292 9.30 2.33 -12.05
CA ARG A 292 8.47 2.21 -13.26
C ARG A 292 6.99 2.22 -12.91
N TYR A 293 6.20 2.90 -13.72
CA TYR A 293 4.73 2.88 -13.62
C TYR A 293 4.18 1.45 -13.63
N GLN A 294 4.67 0.60 -14.52
CA GLN A 294 4.25 -0.80 -14.63
C GLN A 294 4.41 -1.56 -13.30
N THR A 295 5.52 -1.34 -12.59
CA THR A 295 5.78 -2.02 -11.30
C THR A 295 4.71 -1.69 -10.27
N ILE A 296 4.27 -0.43 -10.20
CA ILE A 296 3.21 -0.03 -9.27
C ILE A 296 1.85 -0.56 -9.75
N ALA A 297 1.53 -0.42 -11.03
CA ALA A 297 0.27 -0.91 -11.60
C ALA A 297 0.08 -2.42 -11.36
N GLU A 298 1.13 -3.21 -11.54
CA GLU A 298 1.14 -4.64 -11.27
C GLU A 298 1.01 -4.98 -9.78
N THR A 299 1.61 -4.17 -8.90
CA THR A 299 1.51 -4.35 -7.45
C THR A 299 0.07 -4.14 -6.96
N LEU A 300 -0.62 -3.14 -7.53
CA LEU A 300 -2.03 -2.86 -7.24
C LEU A 300 -2.93 -4.01 -7.71
N ALA A 301 -2.57 -4.66 -8.83
CA ALA A 301 -3.38 -5.71 -9.47
C ALA A 301 -4.81 -5.25 -9.81
N ILE A 302 -4.97 -3.95 -10.08
CA ILE A 302 -6.22 -3.34 -10.55
C ILE A 302 -6.11 -3.22 -12.07
N GLN A 303 -7.05 -3.82 -12.79
CA GLN A 303 -7.07 -3.84 -14.25
C GLN A 303 -8.21 -2.96 -14.79
N PRO A 304 -7.98 -2.21 -15.88
CA PRO A 304 -9.04 -1.54 -16.62
C PRO A 304 -10.18 -2.49 -17.02
N ASN A 305 -11.39 -1.95 -17.19
CA ASN A 305 -12.64 -2.61 -17.59
C ASN A 305 -13.16 -3.73 -16.66
N ARG A 306 -12.43 -4.05 -15.59
CA ARG A 306 -12.84 -5.01 -14.56
C ARG A 306 -13.60 -4.31 -13.44
N LEU A 307 -14.49 -5.04 -12.78
CA LEU A 307 -15.19 -4.55 -11.59
C LEU A 307 -14.19 -4.24 -10.47
N LEU A 308 -14.21 -3.01 -9.96
CA LEU A 308 -13.42 -2.60 -8.81
C LEU A 308 -14.13 -3.07 -7.53
N THR A 309 -13.72 -4.20 -6.98
CA THR A 309 -14.32 -4.69 -5.74
C THR A 309 -13.70 -4.04 -4.51
N ALA A 310 -14.48 -3.90 -3.43
CA ALA A 310 -13.97 -3.39 -2.15
C ALA A 310 -12.76 -4.19 -1.64
N ASP A 311 -12.75 -5.52 -1.82
CA ASP A 311 -11.64 -6.39 -1.41
C ASP A 311 -10.39 -6.22 -2.27
N VAL A 312 -10.55 -5.96 -3.57
CA VAL A 312 -9.44 -5.64 -4.48
C VAL A 312 -8.86 -4.28 -4.13
N PHE A 313 -9.70 -3.26 -3.92
CA PHE A 313 -9.28 -1.92 -3.53
C PHE A 313 -8.52 -1.91 -2.20
N GLU A 314 -9.06 -2.56 -1.17
CA GLU A 314 -8.41 -2.67 0.14
C GLU A 314 -7.06 -3.40 0.05
N ARG A 315 -7.00 -4.52 -0.68
CA ARG A 315 -5.74 -5.25 -0.86
C ARG A 315 -4.71 -4.44 -1.63
N ALA A 316 -5.13 -3.71 -2.66
CA ALA A 316 -4.26 -2.83 -3.43
C ALA A 316 -3.70 -1.70 -2.54
N ARG A 317 -4.55 -1.09 -1.71
CA ARG A 317 -4.15 -0.09 -0.71
C ARG A 317 -3.10 -0.63 0.25
N ARG A 318 -3.32 -1.84 0.79
CA ARG A 318 -2.36 -2.51 1.68
C ARG A 318 -1.02 -2.79 1.02
N ARG A 319 -1.02 -3.31 -0.21
CA ARG A 319 0.21 -3.60 -0.97
C ARG A 319 0.97 -2.32 -1.31
N LEU A 320 0.26 -1.25 -1.64
CA LEU A 320 0.86 0.05 -1.91
C LEU A 320 1.61 0.60 -0.68
N GLY A 321 1.03 0.46 0.52
CA GLY A 321 1.67 0.80 1.79
C GLY A 321 2.81 -0.14 2.22
N GLU A 322 3.11 -1.19 1.45
CA GLU A 322 4.24 -2.11 1.72
C GLU A 322 5.39 -1.99 0.72
N LEU A 323 5.30 -1.09 -0.26
CA LEU A 323 6.36 -0.88 -1.25
C LEU A 323 7.71 -0.61 -0.55
N PRO A 324 8.83 -1.24 -0.94
CA PRO A 324 10.10 -0.96 -0.28
C PRO A 324 10.55 0.50 -0.38
N ASP A 325 10.35 1.11 -1.55
CA ASP A 325 10.88 2.43 -1.92
C ASP A 325 9.91 3.61 -1.66
N HIS A 326 8.87 3.44 -0.85
CA HIS A 326 7.96 4.55 -0.53
C HIS A 326 8.27 5.21 0.82
N SER A 327 7.93 6.49 0.90
CA SER A 327 7.86 7.29 2.12
C SER A 327 6.41 7.54 2.54
N ALA A 328 5.52 7.74 1.56
CA ALA A 328 4.08 7.80 1.72
C ALA A 328 3.41 7.31 0.43
N ALA A 329 2.24 6.72 0.54
CA ALA A 329 1.43 6.39 -0.63
C ALA A 329 -0.07 6.51 -0.30
N ARG A 330 -0.86 6.90 -1.30
CA ARG A 330 -2.32 7.01 -1.18
C ARG A 330 -2.98 6.38 -2.40
N LEU A 331 -4.06 5.65 -2.14
CA LEU A 331 -4.97 5.11 -3.13
C LEU A 331 -6.34 5.75 -2.89
N ALA A 332 -6.99 6.25 -3.94
CA ALA A 332 -8.34 6.80 -3.88
C ALA A 332 -9.16 6.34 -5.09
N VAL A 333 -10.47 6.26 -4.93
CA VAL A 333 -11.39 5.99 -6.03
C VAL A 333 -12.10 7.29 -6.45
N ARG A 334 -12.17 7.54 -7.75
CA ARG A 334 -12.90 8.68 -8.32
C ARG A 334 -14.01 8.15 -9.22
N PRO A 335 -15.27 8.15 -8.74
CA PRO A 335 -16.41 7.74 -9.54
C PRO A 335 -16.57 8.57 -10.80
N GLU A 336 -17.00 7.92 -11.88
CA GLU A 336 -17.28 8.52 -13.18
C GLU A 336 -18.72 8.20 -13.59
N ARG A 337 -19.12 8.70 -14.77
CA ARG A 337 -20.42 8.39 -15.35
C ARG A 337 -20.51 6.91 -15.73
N ASP A 338 -21.73 6.45 -15.97
CA ASP A 338 -22.02 5.13 -16.55
C ASP A 338 -21.50 3.92 -15.75
N GLY A 339 -21.25 4.12 -14.45
CA GLY A 339 -20.78 3.06 -13.56
C GLY A 339 -19.30 2.74 -13.71
N PHE A 340 -18.49 3.70 -14.18
CA PHE A 340 -17.05 3.59 -14.21
C PHE A 340 -16.40 4.37 -13.04
N ALA A 341 -15.11 4.11 -12.79
CA ALA A 341 -14.31 4.89 -11.88
C ALA A 341 -12.83 4.89 -12.30
N THR A 342 -12.15 6.02 -12.11
CA THR A 342 -10.69 6.04 -12.14
C THR A 342 -10.13 5.79 -10.74
N VAL A 343 -9.04 5.03 -10.68
CA VAL A 343 -8.28 4.82 -9.45
C VAL A 343 -7.08 5.76 -9.45
N ASP A 344 -7.03 6.67 -8.48
CA ASP A 344 -5.94 7.61 -8.27
C ASP A 344 -4.92 7.04 -7.29
N VAL A 345 -3.65 7.07 -7.68
CA VAL A 345 -2.53 6.55 -6.92
C VAL A 345 -1.49 7.64 -6.82
N VAL A 346 -1.10 8.00 -5.60
CA VAL A 346 -0.01 8.95 -5.37
C VAL A 346 1.06 8.23 -4.57
N VAL A 347 2.28 8.20 -5.09
CA VAL A 347 3.44 7.59 -4.43
C VAL A 347 4.51 8.64 -4.21
N ALA A 348 4.97 8.80 -2.98
CA ALA A 348 6.14 9.59 -2.66
C ALA A 348 7.33 8.65 -2.43
N GLU A 349 8.25 8.60 -3.40
CA GLU A 349 9.45 7.77 -3.30
C GLU A 349 10.40 8.23 -2.17
N ARG A 350 11.15 7.29 -1.60
CA ARG A 350 12.08 7.58 -0.50
C ARG A 350 13.28 8.39 -0.99
N ALA A 351 13.71 9.36 -0.19
CA ALA A 351 14.96 10.06 -0.45
C ALA A 351 16.18 9.15 -0.17
N THR A 352 17.15 9.15 -1.09
CA THR A 352 18.41 8.39 -1.02
C THR A 352 19.30 8.75 0.17
N LEU A 353 19.30 10.02 0.56
CA LEU A 353 20.07 10.57 1.68
C LEU A 353 19.25 11.63 2.40
N PRO A 354 19.49 11.85 3.70
CA PRO A 354 18.92 12.98 4.42
C PRO A 354 19.24 14.30 3.68
N ARG A 355 18.20 15.00 3.21
CA ARG A 355 18.32 16.25 2.44
C ARG A 355 18.29 17.48 3.33
N GLY A 356 17.72 17.37 4.53
CA GLY A 356 17.51 18.48 5.46
C GLY A 356 18.25 18.35 6.79
N ARG A 357 18.46 19.49 7.48
CA ARG A 357 19.06 19.51 8.84
C ARG A 357 18.27 18.68 9.83
N ALA A 358 16.94 18.71 9.77
CA ALA A 358 16.07 17.94 10.66
C ALA A 358 16.26 16.42 10.50
N GLU A 359 16.39 15.95 9.26
CA GLU A 359 16.63 14.53 8.95
C GLU A 359 18.02 14.06 9.41
N TRP A 360 19.04 14.92 9.28
CA TRP A 360 20.37 14.65 9.85
C TRP A 360 20.36 14.63 11.38
N VAL A 361 19.61 15.52 12.03
CA VAL A 361 19.42 15.49 13.49
C VAL A 361 18.69 14.22 13.92
N ASP A 362 17.67 13.77 13.19
CA ASP A 362 16.96 12.51 13.43
C ASP A 362 17.91 11.31 13.34
N ALA A 363 18.72 11.24 12.28
CA ALA A 363 19.71 10.19 12.08
C ALA A 363 20.77 10.18 13.21
N ALA A 364 21.24 11.36 13.64
CA ALA A 364 22.21 11.49 14.73
C ALA A 364 21.61 11.09 16.09
N LEU A 365 20.37 11.47 16.37
CA LEU A 365 19.67 11.08 17.60
C LEU A 365 19.47 9.56 17.66
N ARG A 366 19.01 8.94 16.56
CA ARG A 366 18.89 7.47 16.48
C ARG A 366 20.23 6.79 16.70
N ALA A 367 21.28 7.27 16.04
CA ALA A 367 22.64 6.78 16.22
C ALA A 367 23.11 6.89 17.68
N GLY A 368 22.76 7.96 18.40
CA GLY A 368 23.10 8.12 19.81
C GLY A 368 22.35 7.16 20.74
N VAL A 369 21.04 7.00 20.54
CA VAL A 369 20.16 6.18 21.40
C VAL A 369 20.36 4.69 21.16
N ASP A 370 20.34 4.25 19.90
CA ASP A 370 20.39 2.84 19.54
C ASP A 370 21.82 2.35 19.26
N ARG A 371 22.82 3.25 19.24
CA ARG A 371 24.21 2.99 18.82
C ARG A 371 24.27 2.16 17.52
N GLU A 372 23.39 2.51 16.60
CA GLU A 372 23.23 1.91 15.29
C GLU A 372 23.01 2.98 14.23
N VAL A 373 23.65 2.81 13.07
CA VAL A 373 23.47 3.67 11.90
C VAL A 373 22.97 2.78 10.77
N GLY A 374 21.96 3.27 10.04
CA GLY A 374 21.38 2.56 8.92
C GLY A 374 21.24 3.49 7.72
N VAL A 375 21.48 2.95 6.53
CA VAL A 375 21.26 3.64 5.25
C VAL A 375 20.37 2.76 4.39
N ALA A 376 19.43 3.38 3.67
CA ALA A 376 18.59 2.73 2.69
C ALA A 376 18.61 3.54 1.39
N VAL A 377 18.92 2.90 0.28
CA VAL A 377 19.10 3.53 -1.04
C VAL A 377 18.21 2.81 -2.06
N PRO A 378 17.36 3.53 -2.81
CA PRO A 378 16.67 3.00 -3.98
C PRO A 378 17.64 2.37 -4.99
N GLY A 379 17.24 1.29 -5.64
CA GLY A 379 18.01 0.71 -6.74
C GLY A 379 17.81 1.45 -8.06
N THR A 380 18.49 0.97 -9.11
CA THR A 380 18.54 1.62 -10.43
C THR A 380 17.81 0.86 -11.52
N THR A 381 17.18 -0.27 -11.21
CA THR A 381 16.50 -1.13 -12.21
C THR A 381 15.08 -0.67 -12.52
N GLY A 382 14.53 0.20 -11.66
CA GLY A 382 13.18 0.76 -11.74
C GLY A 382 12.09 -0.20 -11.27
N GLN A 383 12.44 -1.22 -10.50
CA GLN A 383 11.50 -2.21 -9.94
C GLN A 383 11.04 -1.84 -8.52
N GLY A 384 11.29 -0.61 -8.06
CA GLY A 384 10.96 -0.16 -6.71
C GLY A 384 11.78 -0.87 -5.64
N GLU A 385 12.98 -1.32 -6.00
CA GLU A 385 13.88 -2.03 -5.12
C GLU A 385 14.66 -1.10 -4.19
N VAL A 386 15.01 -1.59 -3.01
CA VAL A 386 15.79 -0.85 -2.00
C VAL A 386 16.90 -1.71 -1.47
N TRP A 387 18.11 -1.16 -1.46
CA TRP A 387 19.25 -1.67 -0.73
C TRP A 387 19.31 -1.03 0.65
N SER A 388 19.63 -1.81 1.67
CA SER A 388 19.79 -1.33 3.03
C SER A 388 21.05 -1.90 3.65
N ALA A 389 21.69 -1.12 4.52
CA ALA A 389 22.80 -1.57 5.33
C ALA A 389 22.69 -0.93 6.70
N SER A 390 22.98 -1.69 7.76
CA SER A 390 23.08 -1.15 9.11
C SER A 390 24.32 -1.65 9.84
N TRP A 391 24.84 -0.82 10.73
CA TRP A 391 25.98 -1.13 11.59
C TRP A 391 25.71 -0.66 13.01
N ARG A 392 25.81 -1.60 13.95
CA ARG A 392 25.58 -1.41 15.38
C ARG A 392 26.89 -1.59 16.14
N TRP A 393 27.30 -0.59 16.92
CA TRP A 393 28.62 -0.52 17.57
C TRP A 393 28.58 -0.56 19.10
N TRP A 394 27.58 -1.24 19.68
CA TRP A 394 27.59 -1.52 21.12
C TRP A 394 28.80 -2.36 21.53
N SER A 395 29.42 -2.00 22.66
CA SER A 395 30.31 -2.87 23.41
C SER A 395 29.63 -4.23 23.65
N HIS A 396 30.38 -5.32 23.54
CA HIS A 396 29.92 -6.71 23.78
C HIS A 396 28.82 -7.26 22.88
N ARG A 397 28.20 -6.43 22.02
CA ARG A 397 27.16 -6.88 21.11
C ARG A 397 27.17 -6.24 19.71
N PRO A 398 28.30 -6.11 18.99
CA PRO A 398 28.28 -5.47 17.66
C PRO A 398 27.43 -6.25 16.64
N GLY A 399 26.97 -5.57 15.60
CA GLY A 399 26.24 -6.23 14.51
C GLY A 399 26.29 -5.45 13.20
N VAL A 400 26.12 -6.17 12.09
CA VAL A 400 26.02 -5.63 10.74
C VAL A 400 24.84 -6.31 10.04
N SER A 401 24.06 -5.54 9.29
CA SER A 401 23.02 -6.07 8.41
C SER A 401 23.15 -5.47 7.01
N ILE A 402 22.84 -6.27 6.00
CA ILE A 402 22.70 -5.84 4.61
C ILE A 402 21.41 -6.46 4.10
N GLY A 403 20.57 -5.67 3.46
CA GLY A 403 19.29 -6.11 2.94
C GLY A 403 19.03 -5.61 1.53
N PHE A 404 18.28 -6.39 0.78
CA PHE A 404 17.69 -6.04 -0.50
C PHE A 404 16.20 -6.34 -0.44
N ALA A 405 15.35 -5.40 -0.86
CA ALA A 405 13.91 -5.58 -0.90
C ALA A 405 13.34 -5.14 -2.25
N ALA A 406 12.43 -5.92 -2.83
CA ALA A 406 11.72 -5.56 -4.06
C ALA A 406 10.24 -5.99 -3.98
N PRO A 407 9.30 -5.18 -4.48
CA PRO A 407 7.85 -5.43 -4.38
C PRO A 407 7.36 -6.57 -5.28
N ARG A 408 8.11 -6.94 -6.32
CA ARG A 408 7.88 -8.11 -7.18
C ARG A 408 9.22 -8.59 -7.75
N VAL A 409 9.38 -9.91 -7.94
CA VAL A 409 10.55 -10.50 -8.58
C VAL A 409 10.09 -11.53 -9.61
N HIS A 410 10.50 -11.38 -10.87
CA HIS A 410 10.12 -12.26 -11.99
C HIS A 410 8.60 -12.53 -12.10
N GLY A 411 7.77 -11.50 -11.88
CA GLY A 411 6.32 -11.61 -11.97
C GLY A 411 5.65 -12.29 -10.77
N LEU A 412 6.39 -12.73 -9.76
CA LEU A 412 5.82 -13.25 -8.52
C LEU A 412 5.37 -12.08 -7.62
N PRO A 413 4.13 -12.13 -7.08
CA PRO A 413 3.61 -11.10 -6.20
C PRO A 413 4.29 -11.12 -4.81
N GLY A 414 4.04 -10.08 -4.04
CA GLY A 414 4.55 -9.92 -2.68
C GLY A 414 5.94 -9.30 -2.62
N VAL A 415 6.27 -8.72 -1.47
CA VAL A 415 7.57 -8.10 -1.24
C VAL A 415 8.59 -9.17 -0.91
N TRP A 416 9.60 -9.30 -1.76
CA TRP A 416 10.75 -10.19 -1.59
C TRP A 416 11.85 -9.44 -0.85
N ARG A 417 12.36 -10.00 0.23
CA ARG A 417 13.45 -9.45 1.03
C ARG A 417 14.55 -10.49 1.19
N VAL A 418 15.76 -10.14 0.76
CA VAL A 418 16.98 -10.90 1.03
C VAL A 418 17.77 -10.15 2.08
N GLU A 419 18.12 -10.81 3.17
CA GLU A 419 18.85 -10.20 4.29
C GLU A 419 20.05 -11.06 4.67
N GLY A 420 21.20 -10.41 4.80
CA GLY A 420 22.42 -10.97 5.40
C GLY A 420 22.72 -10.23 6.69
N THR A 421 22.81 -10.96 7.80
CA THR A 421 23.14 -10.38 9.11
C THR A 421 24.32 -11.09 9.74
N TRP A 422 25.14 -10.31 10.44
CA TRP A 422 26.14 -10.80 11.37
C TRP A 422 25.92 -10.10 12.71
N ARG A 423 25.82 -10.87 13.80
CA ARG A 423 25.64 -10.34 15.15
C ARG A 423 26.55 -11.07 16.10
N SER A 424 27.13 -10.33 17.03
CA SER A 424 27.75 -10.88 18.23
C SER A 424 26.90 -10.42 19.41
N GLU A 425 26.69 -11.30 20.39
CA GLU A 425 26.00 -11.01 21.63
C GLU A 425 26.75 -11.68 22.78
N THR A 426 26.81 -11.05 23.94
CA THR A 426 27.49 -11.60 25.11
C THR A 426 26.49 -11.80 26.23
N TYR A 427 26.57 -12.96 26.88
CA TYR A 427 25.67 -13.43 27.93
C TYR A 427 26.48 -13.70 29.19
N ALA A 428 26.07 -13.16 30.33
CA ALA A 428 26.63 -13.55 31.61
C ALA A 428 25.85 -14.76 32.16
N THR A 429 26.57 -15.84 32.47
CA THR A 429 26.01 -17.09 33.00
C THR A 429 26.78 -17.51 34.26
N GLY A 430 26.12 -17.99 35.32
CA GLY A 430 26.78 -18.35 36.59
C GLY A 430 25.86 -18.22 37.80
N GLU A 431 26.28 -18.76 38.96
CA GLU A 431 25.47 -18.75 40.20
C GLU A 431 25.48 -17.40 40.95
N THR A 432 26.54 -16.59 40.76
CA THR A 432 26.68 -15.25 41.36
C THR A 432 27.40 -14.29 40.42
N ARG A 433 27.23 -12.97 40.61
CA ARG A 433 27.88 -11.90 39.81
C ARG A 433 29.41 -11.96 39.81
N LEU A 434 30.02 -12.49 40.88
CA LEU A 434 31.46 -12.66 41.02
C LEU A 434 31.99 -13.92 40.32
N ALA A 435 31.11 -14.88 40.00
CA ALA A 435 31.43 -16.14 39.34
C ALA A 435 30.84 -16.24 37.91
N SER A 436 30.38 -15.13 37.33
CA SER A 436 29.72 -15.14 36.02
C SER A 436 30.72 -15.38 34.88
N LEU A 437 30.53 -16.47 34.15
CA LEU A 437 31.18 -16.76 32.87
C LEU A 437 30.51 -15.95 31.76
N LEU A 438 31.30 -15.12 31.08
CA LEU A 438 30.88 -14.40 29.89
C LEU A 438 30.93 -15.32 28.67
N THR A 439 29.75 -15.68 28.16
CA THR A 439 29.59 -16.50 26.96
C THR A 439 29.26 -15.58 25.78
N ARG A 440 30.15 -15.52 24.79
CA ARG A 440 29.89 -14.79 23.55
C ARG A 440 29.24 -15.72 22.54
N GLU A 441 28.11 -15.34 21.97
CA GLU A 441 27.45 -15.99 20.84
C GLU A 441 27.64 -15.12 19.59
N ARG A 442 28.11 -15.70 18.49
CA ARG A 442 28.18 -15.03 17.19
C ARG A 442 27.26 -15.74 16.23
N ARG A 443 26.38 -15.03 15.56
CA ARG A 443 25.42 -15.57 14.61
C ARG A 443 25.53 -14.83 13.28
N THR A 444 25.72 -15.57 12.21
CA THR A 444 25.57 -15.10 10.83
C THR A 444 24.31 -15.73 10.25
N ARG A 445 23.43 -14.94 9.64
CA ARG A 445 22.20 -15.42 9.00
C ARG A 445 22.09 -14.84 7.61
N ALA A 446 21.75 -15.69 6.64
CA ALA A 446 21.26 -15.28 5.33
C ALA A 446 19.82 -15.78 5.19
N ALA A 447 18.88 -14.90 4.89
CA ALA A 447 17.47 -15.24 4.80
C ALA A 447 16.81 -14.60 3.58
N LEU A 448 15.87 -15.33 2.99
CA LEU A 448 14.90 -14.85 2.03
C LEU A 448 13.53 -14.85 2.69
N THR A 449 12.82 -13.73 2.63
CA THR A 449 11.44 -13.58 3.12
C THR A 449 10.55 -13.06 2.00
N VAL A 450 9.37 -13.66 1.84
CA VAL A 450 8.32 -13.21 0.93
C VAL A 450 7.10 -12.86 1.76
N SER A 451 6.58 -11.65 1.63
CA SER A 451 5.37 -11.21 2.35
C SER A 451 4.35 -10.58 1.42
N ASP A 452 3.07 -10.85 1.63
CA ASP A 452 1.98 -10.25 0.86
C ASP A 452 0.66 -10.25 1.65
N TRP A 453 -0.36 -9.61 1.09
CA TRP A 453 -1.72 -9.56 1.61
C TRP A 453 -2.62 -10.58 0.89
N LEU A 454 -3.15 -11.54 1.66
CA LEU A 454 -4.17 -12.50 1.20
C LEU A 454 -5.53 -11.81 0.99
N THR A 455 -5.85 -10.84 1.84
CA THR A 455 -7.04 -9.98 1.78
C THR A 455 -6.64 -8.59 2.28
N GLY A 456 -7.53 -7.59 2.24
CA GLY A 456 -7.28 -6.29 2.88
C GLY A 456 -7.04 -6.34 4.41
N ARG A 457 -7.23 -7.52 5.04
CA ARG A 457 -7.16 -7.72 6.50
C ARG A 457 -6.19 -8.81 6.94
N VAL A 458 -5.66 -9.60 6.02
CA VAL A 458 -4.83 -10.76 6.35
C VAL A 458 -3.53 -10.68 5.58
N ARG A 459 -2.43 -10.55 6.31
CA ARG A 459 -1.07 -10.50 5.79
C ARG A 459 -0.33 -11.76 6.18
N TYR A 460 0.50 -12.28 5.28
CA TYR A 460 1.36 -13.43 5.56
C TYR A 460 2.81 -13.11 5.21
N GLY A 461 3.71 -13.88 5.82
CA GLY A 461 5.13 -13.87 5.47
C GLY A 461 5.70 -15.28 5.55
N LEU A 462 6.45 -15.70 4.54
CA LEU A 462 7.18 -16.96 4.50
C LEU A 462 8.67 -16.66 4.43
N SER A 463 9.48 -17.41 5.19
CA SER A 463 10.93 -17.23 5.20
C SER A 463 11.67 -18.55 5.09
N ALA A 464 12.82 -18.51 4.44
CA ALA A 464 13.78 -19.60 4.39
C ALA A 464 15.19 -19.01 4.52
N GLY A 465 16.11 -19.73 5.16
CA GLY A 465 17.46 -19.20 5.35
C GLY A 465 18.47 -20.22 5.87
N PHE A 466 19.66 -19.70 6.12
CA PHE A 466 20.78 -20.43 6.69
C PHE A 466 21.40 -19.60 7.80
N ASP A 467 21.69 -20.27 8.92
CA ASP A 467 22.25 -19.68 10.11
C ASP A 467 23.55 -20.42 10.48
N SER A 468 24.55 -19.68 10.91
CA SER A 468 25.81 -20.21 11.46
C SER A 468 26.09 -19.53 12.79
N TRP A 469 26.37 -20.33 13.83
CA TRP A 469 26.81 -19.86 15.13
C TRP A 469 28.31 -20.07 15.33
N ASN A 470 28.90 -19.43 16.35
CA ASN A 470 30.21 -19.82 16.85
C ASN A 470 30.21 -21.28 17.35
N ALA A 471 31.36 -21.94 17.31
CA ALA A 471 31.55 -23.39 17.50
C ALA A 471 31.05 -24.30 16.34
N GLY A 472 30.76 -23.75 15.16
CA GLY A 472 30.56 -24.53 13.94
C GLY A 472 29.13 -25.06 13.73
N ARG A 473 28.18 -24.75 14.62
CA ARG A 473 26.77 -25.09 14.43
C ARG A 473 26.21 -24.32 13.24
N LYS A 474 25.81 -25.06 12.20
CA LYS A 474 25.11 -24.53 11.01
C LYS A 474 23.72 -25.13 10.94
N ALA A 475 22.72 -24.34 10.57
CA ALA A 475 21.35 -24.83 10.41
C ALA A 475 20.67 -24.18 9.20
N ALA A 476 19.87 -24.96 8.48
CA ALA A 476 18.85 -24.41 7.59
C ALA A 476 17.64 -23.99 8.41
N SER A 477 16.94 -22.93 8.02
CA SER A 477 15.74 -22.44 8.68
C SER A 477 14.59 -22.24 7.71
N ILE A 478 13.38 -22.50 8.21
CA ILE A 478 12.11 -22.16 7.57
C ILE A 478 11.21 -21.48 8.60
N GLY A 479 10.38 -20.54 8.18
CA GLY A 479 9.46 -19.87 9.08
C GLY A 479 8.27 -19.27 8.36
N GLY A 480 7.23 -18.96 9.14
CA GLY A 480 5.99 -18.37 8.67
C GLY A 480 5.42 -17.38 9.67
N SER A 481 4.70 -16.39 9.17
CA SER A 481 3.96 -15.40 9.95
C SER A 481 2.58 -15.17 9.34
N LEU A 482 1.60 -14.93 10.19
CA LEU A 482 0.24 -14.57 9.82
C LEU A 482 -0.22 -13.43 10.71
N GLU A 483 -0.76 -12.37 10.10
CA GLU A 483 -1.27 -11.19 10.77
C GLU A 483 -2.69 -10.92 10.30
N ARG A 484 -3.60 -10.64 11.24
CA ARG A 484 -5.00 -10.31 10.97
C ARG A 484 -5.38 -8.98 11.60
N HIS A 485 -5.90 -8.09 10.77
CA HIS A 485 -6.33 -6.74 11.13
C HIS A 485 -7.87 -6.65 11.17
N MET A 486 -8.40 -5.97 12.19
CA MET A 486 -9.82 -5.89 12.50
C MET A 486 -10.18 -4.49 13.03
N LEU A 487 -11.47 -4.15 12.96
CA LEU A 487 -12.02 -2.90 13.49
C LEU A 487 -11.35 -1.62 12.95
N ALA A 488 -11.08 -1.59 11.64
CA ALA A 488 -10.30 -0.53 10.97
C ALA A 488 -8.91 -0.37 11.62
N ASP A 489 -8.17 -1.48 11.70
CA ASP A 489 -6.80 -1.56 12.22
C ASP A 489 -6.61 -1.22 13.70
N ARG A 490 -7.72 -1.07 14.43
CA ARG A 490 -7.70 -0.89 15.88
C ARG A 490 -7.41 -2.17 16.64
N LEU A 491 -7.53 -3.33 16.01
CA LEU A 491 -7.18 -4.62 16.58
C LEU A 491 -6.34 -5.41 15.58
N SER A 492 -5.18 -5.91 16.02
CA SER A 492 -4.35 -6.83 15.26
C SER A 492 -4.02 -8.08 16.06
N LEU A 493 -4.03 -9.22 15.38
CA LEU A 493 -3.58 -10.51 15.90
C LEU A 493 -2.44 -11.01 15.01
N SER A 494 -1.35 -11.47 15.60
CA SER A 494 -0.25 -12.06 14.86
C SER A 494 0.24 -13.37 15.48
N ALA A 495 0.71 -14.26 14.62
CA ALA A 495 1.37 -15.50 15.00
C ALA A 495 2.56 -15.73 14.09
N GLU A 496 3.68 -16.16 14.66
CA GLU A 496 4.89 -16.53 13.92
C GLU A 496 5.47 -17.84 14.46
N ALA A 497 6.08 -18.60 13.56
CA ALA A 497 6.80 -19.82 13.89
C ALA A 497 8.03 -19.94 13.00
N SER A 498 9.15 -20.37 13.58
CA SER A 498 10.38 -20.66 12.84
C SER A 498 10.98 -21.97 13.33
N GLN A 499 11.53 -22.74 12.41
CA GLN A 499 12.18 -24.02 12.67
C GLN A 499 13.57 -24.03 12.06
N TRP A 500 14.54 -24.55 12.82
CA TRP A 500 15.91 -24.75 12.39
C TRP A 500 16.25 -26.24 12.40
N VAL A 501 16.89 -26.68 11.33
CA VAL A 501 17.42 -28.04 11.16
C VAL A 501 18.95 -27.95 11.09
N PRO A 502 19.65 -28.21 12.22
CA PRO A 502 21.11 -28.19 12.26
C PRO A 502 21.74 -29.32 11.46
N VAL A 503 22.97 -29.09 10.98
CA VAL A 503 23.82 -30.15 10.41
C VAL A 503 24.17 -31.20 11.46
N ALA A 504 24.36 -30.79 12.71
CA ALA A 504 24.63 -31.66 13.84
C ALA A 504 23.87 -31.18 15.10
N GLY A 505 23.37 -32.13 15.88
CA GLY A 505 22.57 -31.87 17.07
C GLY A 505 21.06 -31.74 16.80
N PRO A 506 20.26 -31.52 17.85
CA PRO A 506 18.81 -31.52 17.75
C PRO A 506 18.27 -30.27 17.02
N ALA A 507 17.22 -30.48 16.23
CA ALA A 507 16.40 -29.41 15.67
C ALA A 507 15.75 -28.58 16.79
N PHE A 508 15.50 -27.31 16.50
CA PHE A 508 14.87 -26.38 17.43
C PHE A 508 13.92 -25.45 16.69
N HIS A 509 13.01 -24.83 17.43
CA HIS A 509 12.00 -23.93 16.89
C HIS A 509 11.71 -22.79 17.86
N THR A 510 11.09 -21.75 17.33
CA THR A 510 10.48 -20.64 18.08
C THR A 510 9.05 -20.46 17.61
N ILE A 511 8.17 -20.07 18.53
CA ILE A 511 6.77 -19.76 18.26
C ILE A 511 6.43 -18.50 19.05
N ALA A 512 5.74 -17.55 18.43
CA ALA A 512 5.18 -16.40 19.11
C ALA A 512 3.75 -16.12 18.65
N ALA A 513 2.94 -15.61 19.57
CA ALA A 513 1.61 -15.11 19.29
C ALA A 513 1.38 -13.80 20.04
N ARG A 514 0.73 -12.83 19.39
CA ARG A 514 0.54 -11.49 19.91
C ARG A 514 -0.82 -10.94 19.51
N ALA A 515 -1.39 -10.13 20.40
CA ALA A 515 -2.57 -9.33 20.14
C ALA A 515 -2.28 -7.87 20.53
N ALA A 516 -2.62 -6.92 19.67
CA ALA A 516 -2.50 -5.51 19.95
C ALA A 516 -3.80 -4.77 19.64
N ALA A 517 -4.16 -3.83 20.49
CA ALA A 517 -5.36 -3.02 20.35
C ALA A 517 -5.03 -1.53 20.55
N ARG A 518 -5.75 -0.65 19.85
CA ARG A 518 -5.66 0.80 20.01
C ARG A 518 -7.02 1.46 19.89
N THR A 519 -7.22 2.57 20.60
CA THR A 519 -8.50 3.31 20.54
C THR A 519 -8.68 4.06 19.21
N SER A 520 -7.59 4.54 18.61
CA SER A 520 -7.59 5.25 17.33
C SER A 520 -6.31 4.96 16.54
N THR A 521 -6.40 5.00 15.22
CA THR A 521 -5.24 4.98 14.29
C THR A 521 -4.68 6.40 14.08
N GLY A 522 -5.45 7.43 14.41
CA GLY A 522 -5.01 8.83 14.41
C GLY A 522 -4.13 9.17 15.62
N THR A 523 -3.58 10.38 15.62
CA THR A 523 -2.73 10.91 16.73
C THR A 523 -3.35 12.09 17.47
N GLN A 524 -4.64 12.35 17.26
CA GLN A 524 -5.39 13.42 17.93
C GLN A 524 -5.90 12.96 19.29
N GLY A 525 -5.83 13.85 20.27
CA GLY A 525 -6.24 13.57 21.64
C GLY A 525 -5.40 12.47 22.31
N TRP A 526 -6.01 11.82 23.32
CA TRP A 526 -5.42 10.69 24.02
C TRP A 526 -5.69 9.38 23.27
N VAL A 527 -4.62 8.68 22.92
CA VAL A 527 -4.66 7.37 22.29
C VAL A 527 -4.18 6.34 23.30
N TYR A 528 -4.95 5.27 23.48
CA TYR A 528 -4.59 4.16 24.35
C TYR A 528 -4.19 3.00 23.46
N HIS A 529 -3.03 2.41 23.73
CA HIS A 529 -2.51 1.23 23.08
C HIS A 529 -2.32 0.12 24.12
N GLY A 530 -2.73 -1.09 23.78
CA GLY A 530 -2.55 -2.28 24.60
C GLY A 530 -2.00 -3.42 23.78
N GLU A 531 -1.16 -4.24 24.37
CA GLU A 531 -0.50 -5.35 23.72
C GLU A 531 -0.35 -6.50 24.71
N ILE A 532 -0.59 -7.72 24.25
CA ILE A 532 -0.31 -8.94 25.00
C ILE A 532 0.34 -9.96 24.06
N GLY A 533 1.21 -10.80 24.61
CA GLY A 533 1.87 -11.82 23.81
C GLY A 533 2.44 -12.96 24.61
N ALA A 534 2.71 -14.05 23.90
CA ALA A 534 3.39 -15.22 24.43
C ALA A 534 4.41 -15.73 23.41
N GLU A 535 5.62 -16.05 23.89
CA GLU A 535 6.74 -16.49 23.08
C GLU A 535 7.36 -17.75 23.68
N ARG A 536 7.82 -18.66 22.82
CA ARG A 536 8.44 -19.92 23.23
C ARG A 536 9.59 -20.29 22.31
N ALA A 537 10.70 -20.70 22.92
CA ALA A 537 11.85 -21.30 22.25
C ALA A 537 12.01 -22.77 22.71
N ALA A 538 12.44 -23.64 21.80
CA ALA A 538 12.73 -25.04 22.11
C ALA A 538 13.96 -25.18 23.02
N ASP A 539 14.10 -26.33 23.69
CA ASP A 539 15.14 -26.52 24.70
C ASP A 539 16.58 -26.41 24.15
N ALA A 540 16.76 -26.78 22.87
CA ALA A 540 18.02 -26.71 22.12
C ALA A 540 18.30 -25.37 21.40
N ALA A 541 17.42 -24.37 21.58
CA ALA A 541 17.58 -23.06 20.97
C ALA A 541 18.78 -22.29 21.59
N PRO A 542 19.67 -21.69 20.78
CA PRO A 542 20.72 -20.77 21.25
C PRO A 542 20.16 -19.57 22.04
N PHE A 543 20.98 -18.93 22.88
CA PHE A 543 20.54 -17.83 23.74
C PHE A 543 20.01 -16.62 22.94
N GLY A 544 20.57 -16.39 21.75
CA GLY A 544 20.10 -15.36 20.82
C GLY A 544 18.65 -15.52 20.35
N LEU A 545 18.02 -16.68 20.58
CA LEU A 545 16.62 -16.95 20.25
C LEU A 545 15.70 -17.02 21.46
N TRP A 546 16.22 -16.84 22.68
CA TRP A 546 15.38 -16.89 23.88
C TRP A 546 14.55 -15.61 24.00
N PRO A 547 13.23 -15.72 24.21
CA PRO A 547 12.40 -14.55 24.45
C PRO A 547 12.71 -13.88 25.79
N GLY A 548 12.50 -12.57 25.85
CA GLY A 548 12.64 -11.80 27.07
C GLY A 548 11.98 -10.43 26.97
N ALA A 549 11.85 -9.74 28.10
CA ALA A 549 11.27 -8.40 28.18
C ALA A 549 12.22 -7.43 28.89
N GLY A 550 12.27 -6.18 28.44
CA GLY A 550 13.12 -5.14 29.02
C GLY A 550 12.88 -3.75 28.42
N ASP A 551 13.92 -2.97 28.24
CA ASP A 551 13.84 -1.59 27.73
C ASP A 551 13.67 -1.47 26.19
N GLY A 552 13.52 -2.58 25.47
CA GLY A 552 13.36 -2.60 24.01
C GLY A 552 14.67 -2.73 23.21
N HIS A 553 15.84 -2.62 23.85
CA HIS A 553 17.14 -2.67 23.14
C HIS A 553 17.65 -4.10 22.88
N ALA A 554 17.32 -5.04 23.76
CA ALA A 554 17.73 -6.45 23.63
C ALA A 554 16.64 -7.33 23.04
N ARG A 555 15.39 -7.08 23.43
CA ARG A 555 14.19 -7.82 23.05
C ARG A 555 13.04 -6.82 22.90
N ALA A 556 12.08 -7.12 22.03
CA ALA A 556 10.99 -6.21 21.70
C ALA A 556 9.96 -6.04 22.84
N PRO A 557 9.55 -7.09 23.57
CA PRO A 557 8.62 -6.94 24.70
C PRO A 557 9.17 -5.98 25.76
N LEU A 558 8.29 -5.11 26.26
CA LEU A 558 8.68 -4.06 27.20
C LEU A 558 8.51 -4.51 28.66
N LEU A 559 9.48 -4.10 29.48
CA LEU A 559 9.49 -4.15 30.94
C LEU A 559 10.51 -3.09 31.40
N ARG A 560 10.08 -1.82 31.34
CA ARG A 560 10.99 -0.66 31.29
C ARG A 560 11.75 -0.36 32.59
N ALA A 561 11.33 -0.86 33.75
CA ALA A 561 12.09 -0.76 35.00
C ALA A 561 13.18 -1.85 35.09
N HIS A 562 13.17 -2.83 34.17
CA HIS A 562 14.08 -3.98 34.14
C HIS A 562 14.85 -4.08 32.81
N PRO A 563 15.79 -3.15 32.50
CA PRO A 563 16.65 -3.28 31.33
C PRO A 563 17.41 -4.61 31.33
N LEU A 564 17.44 -5.29 30.17
CA LEU A 564 18.14 -6.57 30.01
C LEU A 564 19.65 -6.40 29.79
N LEU A 565 20.11 -5.18 29.52
CA LEU A 565 21.48 -4.91 29.12
C LEU A 565 22.23 -4.18 30.22
N ASP A 566 23.41 -4.68 30.55
CA ASP A 566 24.43 -4.02 31.36
C ASP A 566 25.72 -3.97 30.53
N ASP A 567 26.13 -2.78 30.08
CA ASP A 567 27.21 -2.56 29.09
C ASP A 567 27.14 -3.47 27.84
N GLY A 568 25.92 -3.70 27.33
CA GLY A 568 25.69 -4.55 26.16
C GLY A 568 25.82 -6.06 26.43
N VAL A 569 25.97 -6.48 27.67
CA VAL A 569 25.88 -7.88 28.11
C VAL A 569 24.46 -8.17 28.59
N VAL A 570 23.90 -9.31 28.18
CA VAL A 570 22.64 -9.81 28.72
C VAL A 570 22.94 -10.63 29.97
N ASP A 571 22.53 -10.16 31.14
CA ASP A 571 22.78 -10.84 32.41
C ASP A 571 21.71 -11.90 32.69
N LEU A 572 22.05 -13.18 32.52
CA LEU A 572 21.14 -14.30 32.77
C LEU A 572 21.17 -14.78 34.24
N THR A 573 21.97 -14.14 35.09
CA THR A 573 22.17 -14.50 36.50
C THR A 573 21.35 -13.65 37.47
N ARG A 574 20.93 -12.45 37.03
CA ARG A 574 20.01 -11.56 37.74
C ARG A 574 18.55 -11.99 37.55
N PRO A 575 17.60 -11.37 38.28
CA PRO A 575 16.19 -11.49 37.97
C PRO A 575 15.79 -10.79 36.67
N ALA A 576 16.44 -11.20 35.58
CA ALA A 576 16.15 -10.78 34.24
C ALA A 576 14.96 -11.60 33.72
N VAL A 577 14.01 -10.91 33.10
CA VAL A 577 12.83 -11.53 32.50
C VAL A 577 13.19 -12.06 31.12
N ILE A 578 14.03 -13.10 31.09
CA ILE A 578 14.49 -13.81 29.90
C ILE A 578 14.51 -15.31 30.16
N GLY A 579 14.01 -16.09 29.20
CA GLY A 579 13.86 -17.55 29.36
C GLY A 579 13.40 -18.21 28.06
N ARG A 580 13.12 -19.52 28.10
CA ARG A 580 12.58 -20.22 26.90
C ARG A 580 11.09 -20.04 26.72
N THR A 581 10.40 -19.45 27.67
CA THR A 581 8.97 -19.11 27.53
C THR A 581 8.73 -17.79 28.21
N LEU A 582 8.02 -16.91 27.52
CA LEU A 582 7.67 -15.57 27.97
C LEU A 582 6.16 -15.36 27.78
N ALA A 583 5.51 -14.79 28.77
CA ALA A 583 4.21 -14.14 28.61
C ALA A 583 4.37 -12.67 29.02
N TYR A 584 3.79 -11.75 28.25
CA TYR A 584 3.92 -10.33 28.52
C TYR A 584 2.66 -9.56 28.16
N GLY A 585 2.55 -8.35 28.71
CA GLY A 585 1.56 -7.36 28.32
C GLY A 585 2.07 -5.95 28.57
N SER A 586 1.62 -5.00 27.77
CA SER A 586 1.90 -3.58 27.93
C SER A 586 0.65 -2.77 27.61
N ALA A 587 0.41 -1.71 28.38
CA ALA A 587 -0.62 -0.73 28.11
C ALA A 587 0.00 0.67 28.22
N GLU A 588 -0.24 1.53 27.23
CA GLU A 588 0.28 2.89 27.18
C GLU A 588 -0.83 3.86 26.76
N ALA A 589 -0.98 4.96 27.53
CA ALA A 589 -1.81 6.10 27.18
C ALA A 589 -0.91 7.23 26.70
N LEU A 590 -1.15 7.75 25.50
CA LEU A 590 -0.34 8.79 24.86
C LEU A 590 -1.20 9.98 24.45
N GLY A 591 -0.85 11.17 24.94
CA GLY A 591 -1.45 12.44 24.53
C GLY A 591 -0.41 13.38 23.93
N TRP A 592 -0.60 13.82 22.68
CA TRP A 592 0.28 14.80 22.04
C TRP A 592 -0.12 16.24 22.44
N LEU A 593 0.87 17.08 22.76
CA LEU A 593 0.63 18.49 23.02
C LEU A 593 0.26 19.21 21.71
N GLU A 594 -0.89 19.88 21.69
CA GLU A 594 -1.39 20.65 20.55
C GLU A 594 -0.71 22.02 20.49
N ARG A 595 0.56 22.04 20.07
CA ARG A 595 1.29 23.28 19.77
C ARG A 595 1.91 23.23 18.39
N PRO A 596 1.68 24.23 17.51
CA PRO A 596 2.32 24.30 16.20
C PRO A 596 3.82 24.54 16.40
N SER A 597 4.63 23.48 16.30
CA SER A 597 6.06 23.57 16.46
C SER A 597 6.76 22.47 15.67
N LEU A 598 8.02 22.71 15.31
CA LEU A 598 8.89 21.74 14.62
C LEU A 598 9.17 20.48 15.46
N LEU A 599 8.85 20.53 16.76
CA LEU A 599 9.08 19.50 17.76
C LEU A 599 7.76 19.16 18.44
N ARG A 600 7.11 18.07 18.03
CA ARG A 600 5.94 17.57 18.74
C ARG A 600 6.40 16.81 19.99
N VAL A 601 5.80 17.14 21.12
CA VAL A 601 6.05 16.48 22.41
C VAL A 601 4.74 15.82 22.87
N GLY A 602 4.81 14.55 23.24
CA GLY A 602 3.72 13.78 23.80
C GLY A 602 4.04 13.31 25.21
N LEU A 603 3.01 13.24 26.04
CA LEU A 603 3.07 12.67 27.39
C LEU A 603 2.54 11.24 27.33
N ALA A 604 3.29 10.31 27.90
CA ALA A 604 2.93 8.90 27.99
C ALA A 604 2.81 8.46 29.45
N GLY A 605 1.80 7.67 29.77
CA GLY A 605 1.72 6.87 30.99
C GLY A 605 1.56 5.40 30.62
N PHE A 606 2.23 4.50 31.34
CA PHE A 606 2.25 3.10 30.95
C PHE A 606 2.30 2.12 32.12
N VAL A 607 1.91 0.89 31.81
CA VAL A 607 2.10 -0.31 32.63
C VAL A 607 2.61 -1.43 31.74
N ASP A 608 3.71 -2.06 32.15
CA ASP A 608 4.28 -3.24 31.51
C ASP A 608 4.22 -4.41 32.49
N ALA A 609 4.03 -5.62 31.97
CA ALA A 609 4.03 -6.83 32.78
C ALA A 609 4.67 -7.98 32.00
N ALA A 610 5.54 -8.75 32.65
CA ALA A 610 6.18 -9.88 31.99
C ALA A 610 6.56 -11.00 32.96
N LEU A 611 6.50 -12.22 32.44
CA LEU A 611 6.81 -13.45 33.16
C LEU A 611 7.63 -14.38 32.26
N ALA A 612 8.86 -14.67 32.66
CA ALA A 612 9.73 -15.63 31.99
C ALA A 612 9.84 -16.94 32.77
N SER A 613 9.91 -18.06 32.06
CA SER A 613 10.11 -19.39 32.63
C SER A 613 11.14 -20.21 31.84
N ARG A 614 11.59 -21.34 32.40
CA ARG A 614 12.68 -22.18 31.87
C ARG A 614 13.96 -21.38 31.60
N ARG A 615 14.46 -20.74 32.65
CA ARG A 615 15.57 -19.78 32.64
C ARG A 615 16.89 -20.48 32.98
N VAL A 616 18.00 -19.74 32.92
CA VAL A 616 19.31 -20.24 33.38
C VAL A 616 19.39 -20.24 34.90
N ALA A 617 18.99 -19.13 35.54
CA ALA A 617 18.93 -19.06 37.00
C ALA A 617 17.84 -19.99 37.56
N PRO A 618 18.13 -20.75 38.64
CA PRO A 618 17.15 -21.62 39.29
C PRO A 618 16.04 -20.79 39.96
N GLY A 619 14.79 -21.29 39.90
CA GLY A 619 13.62 -20.68 40.52
C GLY A 619 12.60 -20.11 39.52
N ARG A 620 11.31 -20.21 39.88
CA ARG A 620 10.24 -19.49 39.18
C ARG A 620 10.38 -18.02 39.52
N GLU A 621 10.55 -17.17 38.50
CA GLU A 621 10.32 -15.76 38.76
C GLU A 621 8.84 -15.47 38.79
N PRO A 622 8.44 -14.55 39.65
CA PRO A 622 7.09 -14.05 39.65
C PRO A 622 6.89 -13.12 38.45
N LEU A 623 5.62 -12.84 38.18
CA LEU A 623 5.22 -11.75 37.31
C LEU A 623 5.88 -10.45 37.80
N GLN A 624 6.65 -9.80 36.93
CA GLN A 624 7.13 -8.45 37.13
C GLN A 624 6.13 -7.48 36.50
N ILE A 625 5.89 -6.36 37.19
CA ILE A 625 4.99 -5.30 36.73
C ILE A 625 5.69 -3.97 36.94
N ASP A 626 5.80 -3.21 35.87
CA ASP A 626 6.39 -1.89 35.85
C ASP A 626 5.30 -0.89 35.55
N PHE A 627 5.32 0.25 36.23
CA PHE A 627 4.53 1.41 35.83
C PHE A 627 5.44 2.61 35.68
N GLY A 628 5.03 3.55 34.84
CA GLY A 628 5.86 4.72 34.61
C GLY A 628 5.19 5.79 33.78
N ALA A 629 5.96 6.85 33.57
CA ALA A 629 5.61 7.95 32.72
C ALA A 629 6.79 8.28 31.80
N GLY A 630 6.49 8.89 30.66
CA GLY A 630 7.51 9.21 29.69
C GLY A 630 7.15 10.33 28.73
N LEU A 631 8.16 10.77 28.01
CA LEU A 631 8.06 11.74 26.93
C LEU A 631 8.22 11.04 25.59
N ARG A 632 7.43 11.49 24.62
CA ARG A 632 7.52 11.12 23.21
C ARG A 632 7.91 12.36 22.44
N VAL A 633 9.03 12.34 21.74
CA VAL A 633 9.55 13.50 21.01
C VAL A 633 9.62 13.16 19.54
N LYS A 634 8.87 13.89 18.72
CA LYS A 634 8.79 13.72 17.26
C LYS A 634 9.19 15.01 16.55
N LEU A 635 10.23 14.95 15.74
CA LEU A 635 10.63 16.04 14.85
C LEU A 635 9.77 16.03 13.59
N ILE A 636 9.43 17.20 13.05
CA ILE A 636 8.77 17.29 11.74
C ILE A 636 9.70 16.75 10.66
N GLY A 637 9.18 15.89 9.78
CA GLY A 637 9.93 15.20 8.73
C GLY A 637 10.69 13.96 9.21
N ALA A 638 10.81 13.74 10.52
CA ALA A 638 11.37 12.50 11.06
C ALA A 638 10.40 11.32 10.92
N ALA A 639 10.95 10.16 10.57
CA ALA A 639 10.18 8.92 10.48
C ALA A 639 9.89 8.28 11.84
N GLY A 640 10.59 8.69 12.91
CA GLY A 640 10.52 8.08 14.23
C GLY A 640 10.12 9.01 15.35
N VAL A 641 10.00 8.43 16.54
CA VAL A 641 9.68 9.10 17.80
C VAL A 641 10.69 8.65 18.85
N VAL A 642 11.41 9.59 19.42
CA VAL A 642 12.27 9.33 20.58
C VAL A 642 11.38 9.12 21.80
N ARG A 643 11.70 8.09 22.57
CA ARG A 643 11.06 7.74 23.84
C ARG A 643 12.04 7.97 24.97
N VAL A 644 11.58 8.64 26.02
CA VAL A 644 12.28 8.79 27.29
C VAL A 644 11.32 8.39 28.40
N ASP A 645 11.62 7.33 29.15
CA ASP A 645 10.70 6.77 30.14
C ASP A 645 11.37 6.66 31.51
N ILE A 646 10.62 7.01 32.56
CA ILE A 646 10.96 6.71 33.95
C ILE A 646 10.00 5.63 34.42
N ALA A 647 10.53 4.51 34.87
CA ALA A 647 9.77 3.32 35.26
C ALA A 647 10.12 2.86 36.68
N HIS A 648 9.12 2.32 37.36
CA HIS A 648 9.23 1.71 38.70
C HIS A 648 8.63 0.30 38.70
N GLY A 649 9.39 -0.67 39.19
CA GLY A 649 8.97 -2.06 39.38
C GLY A 649 8.22 -2.23 40.70
N ILE A 650 6.95 -2.68 40.63
CA ILE A 650 6.07 -2.78 41.80
C ILE A 650 6.61 -3.77 42.84
N ARG A 651 7.26 -4.84 42.38
CA ARG A 651 7.56 -6.00 43.22
C ARG A 651 8.89 -5.90 43.94
N ASP A 652 9.92 -5.44 43.25
CA ASP A 652 11.30 -5.38 43.74
C ASP A 652 11.81 -3.94 43.91
N GLY A 653 10.99 -2.94 43.57
CA GLY A 653 11.35 -1.53 43.68
C GLY A 653 12.41 -1.11 42.67
N ALA A 654 12.63 -1.87 41.59
CA ALA A 654 13.54 -1.48 40.52
C ALA A 654 13.16 -0.11 39.94
N ASN A 655 14.14 0.72 39.63
CA ASN A 655 13.92 2.02 38.98
C ASN A 655 14.86 2.14 37.79
N ALA A 656 14.35 2.61 36.66
CA ALA A 656 15.16 2.87 35.49
C ALA A 656 14.70 4.12 34.74
N LEU A 657 15.68 4.84 34.20
CA LEU A 657 15.50 5.84 33.15
C LEU A 657 15.93 5.19 31.85
N THR A 658 15.00 5.01 30.92
CA THR A 658 15.26 4.33 29.64
C THR A 658 15.01 5.26 28.47
N PHE A 659 15.80 5.04 27.42
CA PHE A 659 15.69 5.75 26.15
C PHE A 659 15.41 4.71 25.07
N GLY A 660 14.52 5.01 24.14
CA GLY A 660 14.24 4.10 23.04
C GLY A 660 13.80 4.83 21.80
N TRP A 661 13.83 4.12 20.68
CA TRP A 661 13.29 4.61 19.42
C TRP A 661 11.99 3.87 19.09
N LEU A 662 10.88 4.60 19.04
CA LEU A 662 9.66 4.08 18.45
C LEU A 662 9.67 4.49 16.99
N PHE A 663 9.64 3.52 16.08
CA PHE A 663 9.10 3.85 14.77
C PHE A 663 7.67 4.28 15.03
N ALA A 664 7.27 5.46 14.54
CA ALA A 664 5.85 5.74 14.43
C ALA A 664 5.30 4.51 13.71
N SER A 665 4.50 3.70 14.41
CA SER A 665 3.94 2.45 13.89
C SER A 665 3.60 2.76 12.45
N ARG A 666 4.23 2.03 11.49
CA ARG A 666 4.18 2.34 10.05
C ARG A 666 2.86 3.07 9.80
N PRO A 667 2.87 4.35 9.37
CA PRO A 667 1.60 4.93 8.96
C PRO A 667 1.05 3.93 7.96
N GLU A 668 -0.06 3.29 8.33
CA GLU A 668 -0.70 2.33 7.45
C GLU A 668 -1.19 3.02 6.19
#